data_AF-A0A2E7SUM6-F1
#
_entry.id   AF-A0A2E7SUM6-F1
#
_cell.length_a   1.000
_cell.length_b   1.000
_cell.length_c   1.000
_cell.angle_alpha   90.00
_cell.angle_beta   90.00
_cell.angle_gamma   90.00
#
_symmetry.space_group_name_H-M   'P 1'
#
loop_
_entity.id
_entity.type
_entity.pdbx_description
1 polymer ?
#
loop_
_entity_poly.entity_id
_entity_poly.type
_entity_poly.pdbx_seq_one_letter_code
_entity_poly.pdbx_strand_id
1 'polypeptide(L)'
;MMHQLYHNRGSAAPLAMLFTLVSMTITVAYLKNAFNQSVMEEYRYAEHRALYAAEAGLNEVGVVILPQLTTEDTLLYPEGFKYGQNEFGEPIGKYKNIYCYTELEENTTRKVYYVFSTGEAIPRTSRGDKIDPIERTVYMTMQAQGFEDFMYFTDEESPIGPGNTGVVNFGGNDILEGRVHTNGDIVFSNYGCPEFSGSVTITNEAVDNGGGIGGWGACDEGVFEQEIDGETVNILDTISTIIFPPENSAQLVRANADYVFTADDMLFRSGKKDTMIMTEINFTEGGFWAAQWWYNIPPIGGPPNEFDFFWDGISQALNVVLGGLHFGQDNLYDPETGYDEADFFVISHTDIHGDNVLTDLINTIDTDDILQIRNNDESKIVSFTVQNPPFQTSQGVLVSIVPGSINYSSDTGEGFLDNEPVTLVNTSASTGLAEDVEWNGFQYYHDHVDDGSEYCPVGGRHHFDFDYWNAAGIVGSNCDIFSCPNDIYNSEYVYMQKIFYPYSNPSVIYVKGGQVLVRGIVGGKYTIVTDDYTEYRRHDNMSIVDRVWGNIWLINDILYADSYTNGQVIHPEDGGTENVLGLIAGSSVIIANTRPNGARGQAYGSDIKINAALMAMYGGFISHYWQNNLTAYHDWNDNLAYGYIADGRGGHRNYYRTENQNGLYNNTNDKRGVVHLWGSIVQQKRGYMLRNFPGPYNVSPGVGYDKNYHYDWNLRFNPPPYYPDQVDINNNIILKMASYGELDNDL
;
A
#
# COMPACT_ATOMS: atom_id res chain seq x y z
N MET A 1 -131.02 -23.68 -9.54
CA MET A 1 -131.11 -22.24 -9.89
C MET A 1 -130.37 -21.51 -8.77
N MET A 2 -129.18 -20.93 -8.91
CA MET A 2 -128.58 -20.18 -10.01
C MET A 2 -127.16 -20.65 -10.36
N HIS A 3 -126.88 -20.41 -11.63
CA HIS A 3 -125.63 -20.55 -12.36
C HIS A 3 -124.88 -19.21 -12.26
N GLN A 4 -123.56 -19.20 -12.06
CA GLN A 4 -122.74 -18.09 -12.55
C GLN A 4 -121.33 -18.56 -12.91
N LEU A 5 -121.01 -18.35 -14.19
CA LEU A 5 -119.76 -18.59 -14.90
C LEU A 5 -118.77 -17.40 -14.76
N TYR A 6 -117.54 -17.65 -15.20
CA TYR A 6 -116.41 -16.75 -15.52
C TYR A 6 -115.52 -16.32 -14.34
N HIS A 7 -114.18 -16.35 -14.39
CA HIS A 7 -113.24 -16.24 -15.51
C HIS A 7 -111.86 -16.82 -15.10
N ASN A 8 -111.23 -17.64 -15.95
CA ASN A 8 -109.79 -17.90 -15.86
C ASN A 8 -109.02 -16.59 -16.08
N ARG A 9 -108.08 -16.26 -15.19
CA ARG A 9 -106.94 -15.38 -15.52
C ARG A 9 -105.65 -16.06 -15.07
N GLY A 10 -105.10 -16.89 -15.95
CA GLY A 10 -103.77 -17.45 -15.78
C GLY A 10 -102.71 -16.36 -15.88
N SER A 11 -102.21 -15.88 -14.74
CA SER A 11 -100.99 -15.06 -14.66
C SER A 11 -99.73 -15.90 -14.42
N ALA A 12 -99.87 -17.19 -14.14
CA ALA A 12 -98.75 -18.09 -13.86
C ALA A 12 -97.77 -18.19 -15.04
N ALA A 13 -98.25 -18.27 -16.29
CA ALA A 13 -97.37 -18.38 -17.46
C ALA A 13 -96.60 -17.07 -17.76
N PRO A 14 -97.22 -15.86 -17.77
CA PRO A 14 -96.47 -14.61 -17.88
C PRO A 14 -95.50 -14.35 -16.73
N LEU A 15 -95.87 -14.69 -15.49
CA LEU A 15 -95.03 -14.50 -14.30
C LEU A 15 -93.84 -15.48 -14.30
N ALA A 16 -94.07 -16.74 -14.71
CA ALA A 16 -93.01 -17.73 -14.90
C ALA A 16 -92.05 -17.30 -16.02
N MET A 17 -92.57 -16.79 -17.15
CA MET A 17 -91.74 -16.20 -18.22
C MET A 17 -90.91 -15.02 -17.72
N LEU A 18 -91.48 -14.13 -16.91
CA LEU A 18 -90.77 -13.01 -16.30
C LEU A 18 -89.67 -13.50 -15.35
N PHE A 19 -89.96 -14.45 -14.46
CA PHE A 19 -88.96 -15.03 -13.56
C PHE A 19 -87.87 -15.80 -14.31
N THR A 20 -88.18 -16.48 -15.42
CA THR A 20 -87.17 -17.11 -16.27
C THR A 20 -86.31 -16.08 -17.00
N LEU A 21 -86.89 -14.97 -17.48
CA LEU A 21 -86.15 -13.88 -18.11
C LEU A 21 -85.23 -13.19 -17.09
N VAL A 22 -85.74 -12.87 -15.90
CA VAL A 22 -84.97 -12.28 -14.80
C VAL A 22 -83.84 -13.22 -14.37
N SER A 23 -84.13 -14.51 -14.17
CA SER A 23 -83.14 -15.54 -13.83
C SER A 23 -82.07 -15.69 -14.93
N MET A 24 -82.45 -15.68 -16.20
CA MET A 24 -81.50 -15.67 -17.32
C MET A 24 -80.64 -14.42 -17.31
N THR A 25 -81.21 -13.22 -17.08
CA THR A 25 -80.41 -11.99 -16.99
C THR A 25 -79.45 -11.99 -15.81
N ILE A 26 -79.86 -12.50 -14.63
CA ILE A 26 -78.97 -12.65 -13.47
C ILE A 26 -77.86 -13.66 -13.77
N THR A 27 -78.19 -14.78 -14.41
CA THR A 27 -77.21 -15.81 -14.82
C THR A 27 -76.22 -15.26 -15.83
N VAL A 28 -76.67 -14.51 -16.84
CA VAL A 28 -75.82 -13.86 -17.85
C VAL A 28 -74.94 -12.78 -17.21
N ALA A 29 -75.48 -11.98 -16.30
CA ALA A 29 -74.72 -10.97 -15.57
C ALA A 29 -73.64 -11.62 -14.67
N TYR A 30 -73.98 -12.70 -13.96
CA TYR A 30 -73.05 -13.46 -13.14
C TYR A 30 -71.94 -14.08 -13.99
N LEU A 31 -72.28 -14.75 -15.10
CA LEU A 31 -71.29 -15.31 -16.02
C LEU A 31 -70.37 -14.22 -16.59
N LYS A 32 -70.92 -13.08 -17.00
CA LYS A 32 -70.12 -11.94 -17.47
C LYS A 32 -69.17 -11.43 -16.38
N ASN A 33 -69.62 -11.33 -15.13
CA ASN A 33 -68.76 -10.92 -14.02
C ASN A 33 -67.67 -11.96 -13.73
N ALA A 34 -68.01 -13.26 -13.72
CA ALA A 34 -67.06 -14.34 -13.49
C ALA A 34 -65.98 -14.41 -14.58
N PHE A 35 -66.36 -14.24 -15.86
CA PHE A 35 -65.39 -14.16 -16.96
C PHE A 35 -64.49 -12.92 -16.84
N ASN A 36 -65.04 -11.76 -16.47
CA ASN A 36 -64.24 -10.56 -16.24
C ASN A 36 -63.26 -10.75 -15.08
N GLN A 37 -63.69 -11.36 -13.97
CA GLN A 37 -62.81 -11.65 -12.82
C GLN A 37 -61.70 -12.63 -13.20
N SER A 38 -62.02 -13.72 -13.91
CA SER A 38 -61.03 -14.69 -14.39
C SER A 38 -59.98 -14.06 -15.31
N VAL A 39 -60.37 -13.15 -16.21
CA VAL A 39 -59.42 -12.44 -17.09
C VAL A 39 -58.54 -11.48 -16.28
N MET A 40 -59.11 -10.77 -15.30
CA MET A 40 -58.33 -9.88 -14.42
C MET A 40 -57.33 -10.65 -13.54
N GLU A 41 -57.71 -11.83 -13.06
CA GLU A 41 -56.82 -12.70 -12.29
C GLU A 41 -55.67 -13.22 -13.15
N GLU A 42 -55.94 -13.69 -14.37
CA GLU A 42 -54.89 -14.13 -15.28
C GLU A 42 -53.96 -12.98 -15.69
N TYR A 43 -54.49 -11.76 -15.85
CA TYR A 43 -53.69 -10.58 -16.12
C TYR A 43 -52.72 -10.30 -14.97
N ARG A 44 -53.21 -10.25 -13.72
CA ARG A 44 -52.36 -10.10 -12.52
C ARG A 44 -51.33 -11.21 -12.40
N TYR A 45 -51.72 -12.44 -12.72
CA TYR A 45 -50.79 -13.57 -12.69
C TYR A 45 -49.73 -13.48 -13.80
N ALA A 46 -50.07 -12.95 -14.97
CA ALA A 46 -49.10 -12.65 -16.02
C ALA A 46 -48.15 -11.51 -15.62
N GLU A 47 -48.62 -10.48 -14.91
CA GLU A 47 -47.74 -9.43 -14.34
C GLU A 47 -46.69 -10.02 -13.39
N HIS A 48 -47.10 -10.85 -12.43
CA HIS A 48 -46.16 -11.52 -11.53
C HIS A 48 -45.21 -12.47 -12.25
N ARG A 49 -45.67 -13.18 -13.29
CA ARG A 49 -44.80 -14.03 -14.12
C ARG A 49 -43.79 -13.21 -14.93
N ALA A 50 -44.19 -12.05 -15.45
CA ALA A 50 -43.30 -11.15 -16.14
C ALA A 50 -42.25 -10.60 -15.16
N LEU A 51 -42.65 -10.13 -13.98
CA LEU A 51 -41.73 -9.67 -12.95
C LEU A 51 -40.73 -10.76 -12.54
N TYR A 52 -41.23 -11.97 -12.26
CA TYR A 52 -40.38 -13.10 -11.87
C TYR A 52 -39.42 -13.53 -13.00
N ALA A 53 -39.86 -13.47 -14.27
CA ALA A 53 -38.96 -13.68 -15.39
C ALA A 53 -37.90 -12.59 -15.48
N ALA A 54 -38.26 -11.32 -15.24
CA ALA A 54 -37.34 -10.19 -15.23
C ALA A 54 -36.24 -10.38 -14.15
N GLU A 55 -36.63 -10.72 -12.92
CA GLU A 55 -35.73 -11.05 -11.81
C GLU A 55 -34.81 -12.23 -12.14
N ALA A 56 -35.33 -13.25 -12.83
CA ALA A 56 -34.52 -14.38 -13.26
C ALA A 56 -33.45 -13.96 -14.29
N GLY A 57 -33.80 -13.14 -15.28
CA GLY A 57 -32.81 -12.61 -16.24
C GLY A 57 -31.75 -11.76 -15.56
N LEU A 58 -32.13 -11.02 -14.51
CA LEU A 58 -31.21 -10.21 -13.73
C LEU A 58 -30.22 -11.10 -12.94
N ASN A 59 -30.70 -12.14 -12.26
CA ASN A 59 -29.86 -13.01 -11.43
C ASN A 59 -29.05 -14.05 -12.22
N GLU A 60 -29.64 -14.69 -13.25
CA GLU A 60 -28.98 -15.78 -13.99
C GLU A 60 -27.94 -15.28 -15.00
N VAL A 61 -28.07 -14.02 -15.45
CA VAL A 61 -27.21 -13.46 -16.50
C VAL A 61 -26.62 -12.12 -16.06
N GLY A 62 -27.48 -11.18 -15.66
CA GLY A 62 -27.10 -9.80 -15.38
C GLY A 62 -25.98 -9.67 -14.35
N VAL A 63 -26.25 -10.14 -13.12
CA VAL A 63 -25.32 -10.08 -11.98
C VAL A 63 -24.03 -10.85 -12.26
N VAL A 64 -24.09 -11.94 -13.03
CA VAL A 64 -22.91 -12.77 -13.37
C VAL A 64 -21.95 -12.02 -14.30
N ILE A 65 -22.47 -11.18 -15.19
CA ILE A 65 -21.66 -10.48 -16.21
C ILE A 65 -21.19 -9.11 -15.73
N LEU A 66 -21.90 -8.48 -14.80
CA LEU A 66 -21.55 -7.16 -14.24
C LEU A 66 -20.06 -7.04 -13.83
N PRO A 67 -19.46 -7.98 -13.06
CA PRO A 67 -18.04 -7.92 -12.70
C PRO A 67 -17.06 -7.99 -13.87
N GLN A 68 -17.50 -8.51 -15.02
CA GLN A 68 -16.67 -8.77 -16.20
C GLN A 68 -16.70 -7.61 -17.21
N LEU A 69 -17.45 -6.55 -16.91
CA LEU A 69 -17.55 -5.38 -17.78
C LEU A 69 -16.21 -4.64 -17.83
N THR A 70 -15.62 -4.56 -19.02
CA THR A 70 -14.31 -3.92 -19.20
C THR A 70 -14.40 -2.45 -19.57
N THR A 71 -15.36 -2.01 -20.41
CA THR A 71 -15.64 -0.59 -20.69
C THR A 71 -16.90 -0.30 -21.52
N GLU A 72 -17.54 -1.29 -22.16
CA GLU A 72 -18.69 -1.05 -23.05
C GLU A 72 -20.02 -1.46 -22.41
N ASP A 73 -21.03 -0.60 -22.62
CA ASP A 73 -22.43 -0.91 -22.43
C ASP A 73 -22.78 -2.23 -23.13
N THR A 74 -23.26 -3.20 -22.36
CA THR A 74 -23.50 -4.55 -22.85
C THR A 74 -25.00 -4.85 -22.86
N LEU A 75 -25.56 -5.11 -24.05
CA LEU A 75 -26.94 -5.59 -24.22
C LEU A 75 -26.95 -7.08 -24.56
N LEU A 76 -27.63 -7.87 -23.74
CA LEU A 76 -27.74 -9.31 -23.87
C LEU A 76 -29.19 -9.74 -24.08
N TYR A 77 -29.36 -10.81 -24.85
CA TYR A 77 -30.65 -11.43 -25.13
C TYR A 77 -31.75 -10.44 -25.59
N PRO A 78 -31.53 -9.63 -26.66
CA PRO A 78 -32.54 -8.71 -27.16
C PRO A 78 -33.82 -9.43 -27.63
N GLU A 79 -33.67 -10.63 -28.19
CA GLU A 79 -34.79 -11.48 -28.64
C GLU A 79 -35.46 -12.28 -27.50
N GLY A 80 -34.80 -12.32 -26.33
CA GLY A 80 -35.24 -12.99 -25.12
C GLY A 80 -34.95 -14.49 -25.01
N PHE A 81 -34.94 -14.98 -23.78
CA PHE A 81 -34.72 -16.38 -23.40
C PHE A 81 -35.88 -16.89 -22.53
N LYS A 82 -36.35 -18.10 -22.83
CA LYS A 82 -37.51 -18.70 -22.15
C LYS A 82 -37.12 -19.15 -20.75
N TYR A 83 -37.93 -18.77 -19.76
CA TYR A 83 -37.67 -19.05 -18.35
C TYR A 83 -38.77 -19.92 -17.74
N GLY A 84 -38.34 -20.84 -16.86
CA GLY A 84 -39.13 -21.81 -16.11
C GLY A 84 -40.04 -22.71 -16.96
N GLN A 85 -40.80 -23.59 -16.29
CA GLN A 85 -41.82 -24.43 -16.91
C GLN A 85 -43.04 -24.52 -16.00
N ASN A 86 -44.24 -24.43 -16.57
CA ASN A 86 -45.49 -24.67 -15.88
C ASN A 86 -45.79 -26.19 -15.78
N GLU A 87 -46.92 -26.55 -15.17
CA GLU A 87 -47.39 -27.94 -15.01
C GLU A 87 -47.56 -28.70 -16.35
N PHE A 88 -47.58 -27.99 -17.47
CA PHE A 88 -47.73 -28.53 -18.83
C PHE A 88 -46.41 -28.53 -19.62
N GLY A 89 -45.29 -28.16 -19.00
CA GLY A 89 -43.97 -28.08 -19.64
C GLY A 89 -43.76 -26.85 -20.53
N GLU A 90 -44.68 -25.88 -20.51
CA GLU A 90 -44.58 -24.64 -21.27
C GLU A 90 -43.86 -23.55 -20.45
N PRO A 91 -43.11 -22.63 -21.08
CA PRO A 91 -42.43 -21.55 -20.38
C PRO A 91 -43.39 -20.68 -19.58
N ILE A 92 -43.00 -20.30 -18.36
CA ILE A 92 -43.78 -19.37 -17.53
C ILE A 92 -43.68 -17.93 -18.05
N GLY A 93 -42.56 -17.58 -18.68
CA GLY A 93 -42.30 -16.29 -19.32
C GLY A 93 -41.01 -16.33 -20.13
N LYS A 94 -40.55 -15.18 -20.58
CA LYS A 94 -39.19 -14.99 -21.12
C LYS A 94 -38.57 -13.73 -20.56
N TYR A 95 -37.27 -13.72 -20.30
CA TYR A 95 -36.53 -12.48 -20.03
C TYR A 95 -35.82 -12.00 -21.28
N LYS A 96 -35.68 -10.69 -21.46
CA LYS A 96 -35.04 -10.04 -22.62
C LYS A 96 -34.44 -8.70 -22.22
N ASN A 97 -33.68 -8.10 -23.14
CA ASN A 97 -33.09 -6.76 -22.99
C ASN A 97 -32.31 -6.61 -21.68
N ILE A 98 -31.42 -7.56 -21.40
CA ILE A 98 -30.56 -7.47 -20.22
C ILE A 98 -29.47 -6.46 -20.55
N TYR A 99 -29.57 -5.27 -19.97
CA TYR A 99 -28.69 -4.14 -20.27
C TYR A 99 -27.82 -3.85 -19.07
N CYS A 100 -26.50 -3.87 -19.27
CA CYS A 100 -25.50 -3.70 -18.22
C CYS A 100 -24.56 -2.56 -18.58
N TYR A 101 -24.31 -1.65 -17.64
CA TYR A 101 -23.31 -0.58 -17.81
C TYR A 101 -22.72 -0.16 -16.46
N THR A 102 -21.68 0.68 -16.50
CA THR A 102 -21.03 1.25 -15.31
C THR A 102 -20.95 2.75 -15.40
N GLU A 103 -21.12 3.45 -14.27
CA GLU A 103 -20.99 4.90 -14.19
C GLU A 103 -20.11 5.28 -12.98
N LEU A 104 -19.31 6.33 -13.11
CA LEU A 104 -18.53 6.86 -12.00
C LEU A 104 -19.41 7.81 -11.18
N GLU A 105 -19.46 7.59 -9.87
CA GLU A 105 -20.25 8.43 -8.98
C GLU A 105 -19.65 9.85 -8.85
N GLU A 106 -20.52 10.86 -8.82
CA GLU A 106 -20.08 12.26 -8.80
C GLU A 106 -19.19 12.57 -7.60
N ASN A 107 -18.03 13.19 -7.85
CA ASN A 107 -17.04 13.57 -6.84
C ASN A 107 -16.45 12.41 -6.02
N THR A 108 -16.56 11.17 -6.52
CA THR A 108 -15.87 10.01 -5.95
C THR A 108 -15.00 9.33 -7.01
N THR A 109 -14.27 8.29 -6.61
CA THR A 109 -13.53 7.43 -7.54
C THR A 109 -14.21 6.06 -7.68
N ARG A 110 -15.46 5.93 -7.21
CA ARG A 110 -16.21 4.66 -7.20
C ARG A 110 -17.03 4.51 -8.47
N LYS A 111 -17.06 3.27 -8.98
CA LYS A 111 -17.96 2.88 -10.06
C LYS A 111 -19.20 2.22 -9.50
N VAL A 112 -20.36 2.63 -9.99
CA VAL A 112 -21.65 1.98 -9.76
C VAL A 112 -21.98 1.14 -10.99
N TYR A 113 -22.39 -0.09 -10.76
CA TYR A 113 -22.72 -1.08 -11.77
C TYR A 113 -24.23 -1.16 -11.88
N TYR A 114 -24.77 -0.96 -13.07
CA TYR A 114 -26.19 -0.98 -13.35
C TYR A 114 -26.55 -2.19 -14.20
N VAL A 115 -27.63 -2.87 -13.83
CA VAL A 115 -28.23 -3.90 -14.66
C VAL A 115 -29.73 -3.74 -14.72
N PHE A 116 -30.29 -3.89 -15.91
CA PHE A 116 -31.71 -3.89 -16.20
C PHE A 116 -32.09 -5.22 -16.83
N SER A 117 -33.28 -5.72 -16.54
CA SER A 117 -33.82 -6.93 -17.18
C SER A 117 -35.32 -6.75 -17.40
N THR A 118 -35.79 -7.08 -18.60
CA THR A 118 -37.21 -7.01 -18.94
C THR A 118 -37.79 -8.42 -19.04
N GLY A 119 -38.77 -8.74 -18.22
CA GLY A 119 -39.53 -9.97 -18.29
C GLY A 119 -40.82 -9.77 -19.10
N GLU A 120 -41.15 -10.77 -19.91
CA GLU A 120 -42.32 -10.80 -20.78
C GLU A 120 -43.17 -12.04 -20.49
N ALA A 121 -44.46 -11.86 -20.24
CA ALA A 121 -45.42 -12.95 -20.06
C ALA A 121 -46.72 -12.68 -20.82
N ILE A 122 -47.27 -13.72 -21.44
CA ILE A 122 -48.50 -13.63 -22.23
C ILE A 122 -49.68 -14.16 -21.39
N PRO A 123 -50.69 -13.35 -21.07
CA PRO A 123 -51.88 -13.80 -20.34
C PRO A 123 -52.76 -14.71 -21.22
N ARG A 124 -53.35 -15.74 -20.63
CA ARG A 124 -54.25 -16.67 -21.33
C ARG A 124 -55.70 -16.22 -21.23
N THR A 125 -56.30 -15.82 -22.34
CA THR A 125 -57.77 -15.60 -22.33
C THR A 125 -58.52 -16.92 -22.30
N SER A 126 -59.69 -16.92 -21.67
CA SER A 126 -60.66 -18.03 -21.69
C SER A 126 -61.21 -18.35 -23.09
N ARG A 127 -60.81 -17.59 -24.13
CA ARG A 127 -61.16 -17.78 -25.55
C ARG A 127 -59.99 -18.16 -26.45
N GLY A 128 -58.74 -18.16 -25.95
CA GLY A 128 -57.55 -18.45 -26.75
C GLY A 128 -57.10 -17.31 -27.69
N ASP A 129 -57.67 -16.11 -27.54
CA ASP A 129 -57.25 -14.92 -28.28
C ASP A 129 -55.88 -14.44 -27.75
N LYS A 130 -54.96 -14.10 -28.67
CA LYS A 130 -53.64 -13.54 -28.34
C LYS A 130 -53.81 -12.10 -27.84
N ILE A 131 -53.54 -11.87 -26.57
CA ILE A 131 -53.34 -10.53 -26.00
C ILE A 131 -51.87 -10.16 -26.20
N ASP A 132 -51.59 -8.87 -26.32
CA ASP A 132 -50.23 -8.34 -26.27
C ASP A 132 -49.52 -8.81 -24.98
N PRO A 133 -48.24 -9.17 -25.08
CA PRO A 133 -47.47 -9.56 -23.90
C PRO A 133 -47.41 -8.43 -22.87
N ILE A 134 -47.44 -8.81 -21.59
CA ILE A 134 -47.15 -7.91 -20.48
C ILE A 134 -45.64 -7.90 -20.27
N GLU A 135 -45.06 -6.71 -20.18
CA GLU A 135 -43.65 -6.49 -19.92
C GLU A 135 -43.46 -5.79 -18.57
N ARG A 136 -42.48 -6.27 -17.81
CA ARG A 136 -42.06 -5.71 -16.53
C ARG A 136 -40.55 -5.59 -16.53
N THR A 137 -40.02 -4.43 -16.18
CA THR A 137 -38.57 -4.18 -16.17
C THR A 137 -38.13 -3.95 -14.74
N VAL A 138 -37.12 -4.69 -14.32
CA VAL A 138 -36.45 -4.53 -13.04
C VAL A 138 -35.04 -4.04 -13.26
N TYR A 139 -34.51 -3.35 -12.25
CA TYR A 139 -33.14 -2.90 -12.23
C TYR A 139 -32.49 -3.21 -10.89
N MET A 140 -31.17 -3.34 -10.93
CA MET A 140 -30.33 -3.47 -9.74
C MET A 140 -29.10 -2.60 -9.93
N THR A 141 -28.69 -1.95 -8.85
CA THR A 141 -27.39 -1.29 -8.77
C THR A 141 -26.49 -2.05 -7.83
N MET A 142 -25.22 -2.18 -8.19
CA MET A 142 -24.19 -2.82 -7.37
C MET A 142 -22.97 -1.92 -7.28
N GLN A 143 -22.20 -2.11 -6.22
CA GLN A 143 -20.94 -1.40 -5.99
C GLN A 143 -19.84 -2.42 -5.67
N ALA A 144 -18.60 -2.07 -5.99
CA ALA A 144 -17.45 -2.87 -5.60
C ALA A 144 -17.37 -2.99 -4.07
N GLN A 145 -17.05 -4.19 -3.60
CA GLN A 145 -16.76 -4.45 -2.20
C GLN A 145 -15.26 -4.26 -1.97
N GLY A 146 -14.89 -3.20 -1.27
CA GLY A 146 -13.50 -2.88 -0.99
C GLY A 146 -12.96 -3.51 0.28
N PHE A 147 -11.65 -3.37 0.48
CA PHE A 147 -10.99 -3.81 1.71
C PHE A 147 -11.22 -2.84 2.89
N GLU A 148 -11.66 -1.61 2.62
CA GLU A 148 -11.99 -0.65 3.67
C GLU A 148 -13.20 -1.05 4.51
N ASP A 149 -14.04 -1.98 4.02
CA ASP A 149 -15.22 -2.49 4.75
C ASP A 149 -14.83 -3.29 6.02
N PHE A 150 -13.58 -3.73 6.13
CA PHE A 150 -13.07 -4.47 7.29
C PHE A 150 -12.54 -3.52 8.35
N MET A 151 -12.96 -3.72 9.59
CA MET A 151 -12.23 -3.19 10.73
C MET A 151 -10.86 -3.85 10.84
N TYR A 152 -10.85 -5.17 10.72
CA TYR A 152 -9.65 -5.98 10.84
C TYR A 152 -9.72 -7.12 9.82
N PHE A 153 -8.75 -7.16 8.92
CA PHE A 153 -8.51 -8.25 7.98
C PHE A 153 -7.07 -8.71 8.15
N THR A 154 -6.85 -10.03 8.24
CA THR A 154 -5.52 -10.61 8.07
C THR A 154 -5.56 -11.79 7.12
N ASP A 155 -4.57 -11.89 6.22
CA ASP A 155 -4.43 -13.07 5.37
C ASP A 155 -3.90 -14.25 6.19
N GLU A 156 -2.84 -14.02 6.96
CA GLU A 156 -2.28 -14.99 7.89
C GLU A 156 -2.33 -14.43 9.32
N GLU A 157 -2.95 -15.17 10.26
CA GLU A 157 -2.81 -14.94 11.71
C GLU A 157 -1.42 -15.42 12.21
N SER A 158 -0.38 -15.01 11.48
CA SER A 158 1.02 -15.21 11.84
C SER A 158 1.67 -13.88 12.20
N PRO A 159 2.50 -13.84 13.25
CA PRO A 159 3.22 -12.63 13.63
C PRO A 159 4.22 -12.14 12.59
N ILE A 160 4.43 -10.81 12.53
CA ILE A 160 5.48 -10.16 11.74
C ILE A 160 6.31 -9.13 12.53
N GLY A 161 7.55 -8.92 12.08
CA GLY A 161 8.56 -8.04 12.66
C GLY A 161 9.66 -8.80 13.43
N PRO A 162 10.74 -8.11 13.84
CA PRO A 162 11.91 -8.74 14.43
C PRO A 162 11.63 -9.61 15.68
N GLY A 163 12.39 -10.70 15.82
CA GLY A 163 12.31 -11.59 16.99
C GLY A 163 11.00 -12.36 17.11
N ASN A 164 10.51 -12.92 16.01
CA ASN A 164 9.21 -13.57 15.99
C ASN A 164 9.12 -14.78 16.95
N THR A 165 8.10 -14.81 17.81
CA THR A 165 7.82 -15.90 18.76
C THR A 165 6.91 -16.99 18.20
N GLY A 166 6.28 -16.76 17.04
CA GLY A 166 5.34 -17.69 16.41
C GLY A 166 3.96 -17.80 17.06
N VAL A 167 3.62 -16.92 18.01
CA VAL A 167 2.32 -16.95 18.70
C VAL A 167 1.67 -15.57 18.70
N VAL A 168 0.49 -15.46 18.09
CA VAL A 168 -0.42 -14.32 18.22
C VAL A 168 -1.79 -14.82 18.67
N ASN A 169 -2.45 -14.09 19.56
CA ASN A 169 -3.78 -14.44 20.04
C ASN A 169 -4.62 -13.19 20.33
N PHE A 170 -5.94 -13.36 20.37
CA PHE A 170 -6.88 -12.33 20.81
C PHE A 170 -7.15 -12.52 22.30
N GLY A 171 -7.05 -11.45 23.08
CA GLY A 171 -7.22 -11.50 24.53
C GLY A 171 -8.17 -10.44 25.06
N GLY A 172 -8.25 -10.33 26.40
CA GLY A 172 -9.20 -9.46 27.10
C GLY A 172 -9.14 -7.95 26.79
N ASN A 173 -8.09 -7.50 26.12
CA ASN A 173 -7.90 -6.09 25.76
C ASN A 173 -8.11 -5.82 24.26
N ASP A 174 -8.41 -6.83 23.45
CA ASP A 174 -8.72 -6.63 22.04
C ASP A 174 -10.23 -6.36 21.91
N ILE A 175 -10.59 -5.10 21.69
CA ILE A 175 -11.95 -4.64 21.39
C ILE A 175 -11.97 -4.22 19.93
N LEU A 176 -12.83 -4.85 19.13
CA LEU A 176 -12.88 -4.67 17.68
C LEU A 176 -14.32 -4.38 17.25
N GLU A 177 -14.57 -3.11 16.99
CA GLU A 177 -15.83 -2.61 16.44
C GLU A 177 -15.81 -2.69 14.93
N GLY A 178 -16.78 -3.36 14.29
CA GLY A 178 -16.87 -3.52 12.84
C GLY A 178 -16.60 -4.95 12.35
N ARG A 179 -16.43 -5.12 11.04
CA ARG A 179 -16.25 -6.43 10.41
C ARG A 179 -14.84 -6.96 10.64
N VAL A 180 -14.72 -8.17 11.17
CA VAL A 180 -13.44 -8.86 11.39
C VAL A 180 -13.35 -10.07 10.47
N HIS A 181 -12.20 -10.27 9.83
CA HIS A 181 -11.95 -11.44 9.00
C HIS A 181 -10.52 -11.93 9.10
N THR A 182 -10.35 -13.25 9.01
CA THR A 182 -9.05 -13.89 8.80
C THR A 182 -9.17 -15.01 7.79
N ASN A 183 -8.18 -15.10 6.89
CA ASN A 183 -8.01 -16.29 6.05
C ASN A 183 -7.32 -17.45 6.81
N GLY A 184 -6.58 -17.14 7.90
CA GLY A 184 -6.00 -18.10 8.83
C GLY A 184 -6.87 -18.37 10.07
N ASP A 185 -6.26 -18.95 11.11
CA ASP A 185 -6.97 -19.40 12.32
C ASP A 185 -7.06 -18.32 13.41
N ILE A 186 -8.25 -18.12 13.97
CA ILE A 186 -8.42 -17.31 15.19
C ILE A 186 -7.95 -18.12 16.39
N VAL A 187 -7.03 -17.55 17.18
CA VAL A 187 -6.55 -18.12 18.43
C VAL A 187 -6.83 -17.16 19.57
N PHE A 188 -7.40 -17.66 20.65
CA PHE A 188 -7.71 -16.89 21.85
C PHE A 188 -6.67 -17.11 22.96
N SER A 189 -6.48 -16.07 23.77
CA SER A 189 -5.57 -16.04 24.89
C SER A 189 -6.10 -16.84 26.07
N ASN A 190 -5.18 -17.33 26.92
CA ASN A 190 -5.53 -17.84 28.25
C ASN A 190 -5.86 -16.73 29.27
N TYR A 191 -5.73 -15.46 28.88
CA TYR A 191 -5.88 -14.29 29.73
C TYR A 191 -6.97 -13.35 29.20
N GLY A 192 -8.23 -13.77 29.39
CA GLY A 192 -9.40 -13.02 28.95
C GLY A 192 -9.73 -13.19 27.47
N CYS A 193 -10.91 -12.70 27.09
CA CYS A 193 -11.50 -12.86 25.77
C CYS A 193 -11.72 -11.52 25.09
N PRO A 194 -11.55 -11.45 23.76
CA PRO A 194 -11.81 -10.22 23.02
C PRO A 194 -13.31 -9.87 23.03
N GLU A 195 -13.60 -8.62 22.69
CA GLU A 195 -14.95 -8.15 22.41
C GLU A 195 -15.06 -7.80 20.92
N PHE A 196 -15.91 -8.53 20.21
CA PHE A 196 -16.24 -8.24 18.82
C PHE A 196 -17.59 -7.54 18.75
N SER A 197 -17.65 -6.40 18.06
CA SER A 197 -18.88 -5.65 17.78
C SER A 197 -19.10 -5.56 16.27
N GLY A 198 -19.48 -6.68 15.65
CA GLY A 198 -19.76 -6.79 14.21
C GLY A 198 -19.60 -8.22 13.71
N SER A 199 -19.81 -8.45 12.42
CA SER A 199 -19.65 -9.79 11.83
C SER A 199 -18.19 -10.25 11.88
N VAL A 200 -17.97 -11.49 12.30
CA VAL A 200 -16.67 -12.17 12.27
C VAL A 200 -16.73 -13.26 11.21
N THR A 201 -15.80 -13.25 10.25
CA THR A 201 -15.76 -14.26 9.20
C THR A 201 -14.44 -15.01 9.17
N ILE A 202 -14.50 -16.35 9.09
CA ILE A 202 -13.36 -17.24 8.83
C ILE A 202 -13.56 -17.98 7.50
N THR A 203 -12.59 -18.76 7.04
CA THR A 203 -12.68 -19.45 5.75
C THR A 203 -13.20 -20.88 5.86
N ASN A 204 -13.98 -21.30 4.86
CA ASN A 204 -14.42 -22.69 4.69
C ASN A 204 -13.20 -23.62 4.66
N GLU A 205 -12.15 -23.20 3.95
CA GLU A 205 -10.90 -23.92 3.78
C GLU A 205 -10.15 -24.12 5.12
N ALA A 206 -10.12 -23.11 6.00
CA ALA A 206 -9.53 -23.26 7.33
C ALA A 206 -10.34 -24.24 8.20
N VAL A 207 -11.67 -24.13 8.17
CA VAL A 207 -12.57 -25.01 8.94
C VAL A 207 -12.47 -26.47 8.47
N ASP A 208 -12.47 -26.72 7.16
CA ASP A 208 -12.36 -28.06 6.56
C ASP A 208 -11.02 -28.75 6.90
N ASN A 209 -9.96 -27.96 7.09
CA ASN A 209 -8.65 -28.45 7.54
C ASN A 209 -8.56 -28.68 9.06
N GLY A 210 -9.66 -28.54 9.79
CA GLY A 210 -9.72 -28.69 11.24
C GLY A 210 -9.21 -27.46 12.02
N GLY A 211 -9.07 -26.32 11.33
CA GLY A 211 -8.73 -25.01 11.89
C GLY A 211 -9.96 -24.11 12.02
N GLY A 212 -9.82 -22.86 11.59
CA GLY A 212 -10.80 -21.79 11.76
C GLY A 212 -10.71 -21.17 13.14
N ILE A 213 -10.97 -21.98 14.18
CA ILE A 213 -10.69 -21.64 15.59
C ILE A 213 -9.53 -22.53 16.06
N GLY A 214 -8.30 -22.00 15.98
CA GLY A 214 -7.07 -22.72 16.30
C GLY A 214 -6.87 -22.96 17.81
N GLY A 215 -7.56 -22.22 18.67
CA GLY A 215 -7.54 -22.46 20.11
C GLY A 215 -8.44 -21.52 20.90
N TRP A 216 -9.19 -22.09 21.84
CA TRP A 216 -10.16 -21.36 22.68
C TRP A 216 -9.53 -20.61 23.86
N GLY A 217 -8.34 -21.01 24.31
CA GLY A 217 -7.72 -20.38 25.48
C GLY A 217 -8.66 -20.36 26.70
N ALA A 218 -8.96 -19.16 27.21
CA ALA A 218 -9.91 -18.93 28.31
C ALA A 218 -11.36 -18.65 27.84
N CYS A 219 -11.63 -18.74 26.55
CA CYS A 219 -12.88 -18.35 25.91
C CYS A 219 -13.77 -19.55 25.55
N ASP A 220 -15.03 -19.25 25.24
CA ASP A 220 -16.02 -20.18 24.71
C ASP A 220 -16.78 -19.52 23.55
N GLU A 221 -17.75 -20.23 22.98
CA GLU A 221 -18.55 -19.77 21.83
C GLU A 221 -19.28 -18.44 22.08
N GLY A 222 -19.49 -18.07 23.35
CA GLY A 222 -20.15 -16.82 23.74
C GLY A 222 -19.42 -15.55 23.27
N VAL A 223 -18.14 -15.65 22.88
CA VAL A 223 -17.41 -14.52 22.26
C VAL A 223 -18.00 -14.09 20.91
N PHE A 224 -18.81 -14.95 20.29
CA PHE A 224 -19.50 -14.69 19.03
C PHE A 224 -21.00 -14.46 19.20
N GLU A 225 -21.51 -14.39 20.43
CA GLU A 225 -22.93 -14.14 20.70
C GLU A 225 -23.15 -12.64 20.96
N GLN A 226 -24.10 -12.03 20.26
CA GLN A 226 -24.54 -10.65 20.48
C GLN A 226 -26.04 -10.56 20.66
N GLU A 227 -26.47 -9.69 21.55
CA GLU A 227 -27.88 -9.33 21.73
C GLU A 227 -28.26 -8.22 20.74
N ILE A 228 -29.02 -8.56 19.70
CA ILE A 228 -29.51 -7.63 18.69
C ILE A 228 -31.03 -7.68 18.72
N ASP A 229 -31.67 -6.52 18.96
CA ASP A 229 -33.14 -6.39 19.06
C ASP A 229 -33.83 -7.36 20.05
N GLY A 230 -33.10 -7.78 21.09
CA GLY A 230 -33.59 -8.69 22.13
C GLY A 230 -33.50 -10.18 21.77
N GLU A 231 -32.79 -10.52 20.69
CA GLU A 231 -32.43 -11.88 20.32
C GLU A 231 -30.91 -12.08 20.34
N THR A 232 -30.46 -13.23 20.84
CA THR A 232 -29.05 -13.65 20.76
C THR A 232 -28.74 -14.14 19.35
N VAL A 233 -27.86 -13.44 18.64
CA VAL A 233 -27.41 -13.77 17.28
C VAL A 233 -25.95 -14.18 17.32
N ASN A 234 -25.61 -15.24 16.58
CA ASN A 234 -24.22 -15.62 16.37
C ASN A 234 -23.64 -14.78 15.22
N ILE A 235 -22.53 -14.09 15.48
CA ILE A 235 -21.86 -13.19 14.54
C ILE A 235 -20.75 -13.87 13.73
N LEU A 236 -20.40 -15.12 14.04
CA LEU A 236 -19.41 -15.90 13.32
C LEU A 236 -20.03 -16.55 12.09
N ASP A 237 -19.40 -16.34 10.94
CA ASP A 237 -19.78 -16.94 9.67
C ASP A 237 -18.55 -17.48 8.92
N THR A 238 -18.79 -18.36 7.95
CA THR A 238 -17.76 -19.02 7.13
C THR A 238 -17.95 -18.64 5.67
N ILE A 239 -16.90 -18.07 5.07
CA ILE A 239 -16.88 -17.66 3.65
C ILE A 239 -15.71 -18.33 2.91
N SER A 240 -15.62 -18.19 1.59
CA SER A 240 -14.41 -18.61 0.86
C SER A 240 -13.23 -17.70 1.18
N THR A 241 -12.01 -18.24 1.09
CA THR A 241 -10.76 -17.47 1.18
C THR A 241 -10.81 -16.21 0.30
N ILE A 242 -10.55 -15.07 0.91
CA ILE A 242 -10.43 -13.79 0.21
C ILE A 242 -9.03 -13.71 -0.40
N ILE A 243 -8.90 -13.31 -1.66
CA ILE A 243 -7.59 -13.21 -2.31
C ILE A 243 -6.85 -11.97 -1.79
N PHE A 244 -5.66 -12.20 -1.27
CA PHE A 244 -4.78 -11.16 -0.76
C PHE A 244 -3.31 -11.52 -1.04
N PRO A 245 -2.42 -10.56 -1.37
CA PRO A 245 -2.69 -9.13 -1.60
C PRO A 245 -3.47 -8.85 -2.90
N PRO A 246 -4.22 -7.74 -2.98
CA PRO A 246 -4.99 -7.39 -4.15
C PRO A 246 -4.12 -6.71 -5.22
N GLU A 247 -3.13 -7.42 -5.78
CA GLU A 247 -2.08 -6.85 -6.64
C GLU A 247 -2.64 -6.02 -7.81
N ASN A 248 -3.65 -6.53 -8.53
CA ASN A 248 -4.23 -5.82 -9.68
C ASN A 248 -4.96 -4.52 -9.26
N SER A 249 -5.70 -4.57 -8.15
CA SER A 249 -6.36 -3.38 -7.59
C SER A 249 -5.33 -2.37 -7.08
N ALA A 250 -4.23 -2.82 -6.47
CA ALA A 250 -3.12 -1.97 -6.04
C ALA A 250 -2.42 -1.29 -7.23
N GLN A 251 -2.22 -2.00 -8.34
CA GLN A 251 -1.70 -1.44 -9.59
C GLN A 251 -2.64 -0.38 -10.18
N LEU A 252 -3.96 -0.60 -10.10
CA LEU A 252 -4.95 0.39 -10.53
C LEU A 252 -4.81 1.70 -9.73
N VAL A 253 -4.54 1.61 -8.42
CA VAL A 253 -4.28 2.80 -7.59
C VAL A 253 -3.07 3.56 -8.11
N ARG A 254 -1.92 2.87 -8.29
CA ARG A 254 -0.69 3.48 -8.82
C ARG A 254 -0.89 4.10 -10.21
N ALA A 255 -1.69 3.45 -11.06
CA ALA A 255 -1.99 3.94 -12.41
C ALA A 255 -2.89 5.19 -12.44
N ASN A 256 -3.64 5.46 -11.37
CA ASN A 256 -4.49 6.64 -11.22
C ASN A 256 -3.85 7.70 -10.28
N ALA A 257 -2.53 7.65 -10.08
CA ALA A 257 -1.81 8.63 -9.27
C ALA A 257 -1.87 10.05 -9.86
N ASP A 258 -2.36 11.02 -9.09
CA ASP A 258 -2.30 12.45 -9.43
C ASP A 258 -0.91 13.04 -9.14
N TYR A 259 -0.27 12.54 -8.08
CA TYR A 259 1.06 12.96 -7.66
C TYR A 259 2.00 11.77 -7.58
N VAL A 260 3.12 11.83 -8.30
CA VAL A 260 4.16 10.79 -8.28
C VAL A 260 5.45 11.38 -7.74
N PHE A 261 5.92 10.85 -6.61
CA PHE A 261 7.22 11.16 -6.01
C PHE A 261 8.17 10.00 -6.29
N THR A 262 9.08 10.22 -7.23
CA THR A 262 10.05 9.20 -7.65
C THR A 262 11.23 9.16 -6.68
N ALA A 263 11.58 7.98 -6.20
CA ALA A 263 12.69 7.73 -5.28
C ALA A 263 13.73 6.74 -5.82
N ASP A 264 13.49 6.15 -7.00
CA ASP A 264 14.37 5.22 -7.71
C ASP A 264 15.21 5.89 -8.83
N ASP A 265 15.06 7.20 -9.08
CA ASP A 265 15.75 7.93 -10.17
C ASP A 265 17.29 7.92 -10.05
N MET A 266 17.82 7.65 -8.86
CA MET A 266 19.26 7.65 -8.57
C MET A 266 19.85 6.23 -8.41
N LEU A 267 19.13 5.19 -8.85
CA LEU A 267 19.55 3.79 -8.77
C LEU A 267 20.07 3.27 -10.13
N PHE A 268 20.93 2.25 -10.09
CA PHE A 268 21.47 1.53 -11.27
C PHE A 268 22.10 2.40 -12.37
N ARG A 269 22.62 3.57 -12.00
CA ARG A 269 23.34 4.47 -12.91
C ARG A 269 24.75 3.93 -13.18
N SER A 270 25.13 3.82 -14.46
CA SER A 270 26.49 3.40 -14.85
C SER A 270 27.54 4.34 -14.25
N GLY A 271 28.64 3.78 -13.73
CA GLY A 271 29.74 4.56 -13.13
C GLY A 271 29.41 5.28 -11.82
N LYS A 272 28.16 5.20 -11.32
CA LYS A 272 27.71 5.94 -10.13
C LYS A 272 27.16 5.00 -9.07
N LYS A 273 27.38 5.35 -7.81
CA LYS A 273 26.72 4.71 -6.68
C LYS A 273 25.21 4.91 -6.77
N ASP A 274 24.49 3.93 -6.23
CA ASP A 274 23.08 4.11 -5.95
C ASP A 274 22.93 5.15 -4.86
N THR A 275 21.85 5.91 -4.93
CA THR A 275 21.46 6.86 -3.88
C THR A 275 19.98 6.69 -3.71
N MET A 276 19.58 6.23 -2.53
CA MET A 276 18.17 6.04 -2.22
C MET A 276 17.57 7.34 -1.73
N ILE A 277 16.27 7.50 -1.96
CA ILE A 277 15.52 8.70 -1.61
C ILE A 277 14.31 8.28 -0.76
N MET A 278 13.95 9.09 0.24
CA MET A 278 12.75 8.91 1.05
C MET A 278 11.88 10.15 0.99
N THR A 279 10.57 9.98 1.10
CA THR A 279 9.58 11.06 0.97
C THR A 279 8.87 11.35 2.31
N GLU A 280 8.65 12.61 2.68
CA GLU A 280 7.69 13.01 3.74
C GLU A 280 6.44 13.53 3.08
N ILE A 281 5.28 13.10 3.57
CA ILE A 281 3.98 13.72 3.33
C ILE A 281 3.46 14.27 4.67
N ASN A 282 3.28 15.59 4.73
CA ASN A 282 2.79 16.30 5.90
C ASN A 282 1.48 17.01 5.58
N PHE A 283 0.36 16.45 6.04
CA PHE A 283 -0.99 16.94 5.78
C PHE A 283 -1.33 18.19 6.58
N THR A 284 -2.15 19.04 5.96
CA THR A 284 -2.79 20.23 6.53
C THR A 284 -4.24 20.31 6.06
N GLU A 285 -5.06 21.15 6.70
CA GLU A 285 -6.49 21.28 6.35
C GLU A 285 -6.77 21.65 4.89
N GLY A 286 -5.80 22.25 4.17
CA GLY A 286 -5.97 22.71 2.79
C GLY A 286 -5.19 21.92 1.74
N GLY A 287 -4.52 20.82 2.11
CA GLY A 287 -3.59 20.12 1.23
C GLY A 287 -2.46 19.43 1.99
N PHE A 288 -1.37 19.10 1.31
CA PHE A 288 -0.20 18.49 1.93
C PHE A 288 1.11 19.14 1.49
N TRP A 289 2.11 19.05 2.34
CA TRP A 289 3.50 19.35 1.98
C TRP A 289 4.23 18.06 1.66
N ALA A 290 5.05 18.08 0.62
CA ALA A 290 5.97 17.00 0.31
C ALA A 290 7.43 17.48 0.34
N ALA A 291 8.33 16.64 0.82
CA ALA A 291 9.78 16.83 0.77
C ALA A 291 10.46 15.49 0.52
N GLN A 292 11.64 15.49 -0.08
CA GLN A 292 12.44 14.28 -0.27
C GLN A 292 13.88 14.49 0.22
N TRP A 293 14.50 13.43 0.74
CA TRP A 293 15.87 13.46 1.24
C TRP A 293 16.61 12.17 0.93
N TRP A 294 17.94 12.24 0.98
CA TRP A 294 18.82 11.07 0.82
C TRP A 294 18.61 10.07 1.97
N TYR A 295 18.43 8.81 1.60
CA TYR A 295 18.13 7.70 2.49
C TYR A 295 19.08 6.53 2.22
N ASN A 296 20.38 6.76 2.41
CA ASN A 296 21.37 5.73 2.14
C ASN A 296 21.43 4.73 3.30
N ILE A 297 21.03 3.48 3.05
CA ILE A 297 21.16 2.39 4.01
C ILE A 297 22.64 1.99 4.11
N PRO A 298 23.25 2.02 5.31
CA PRO A 298 24.60 1.52 5.47
C PRO A 298 24.64 -0.01 5.46
N PRO A 299 25.77 -0.62 5.09
CA PRO A 299 27.10 -0.02 5.02
C PRO A 299 27.30 0.90 3.80
N ILE A 300 27.84 2.08 4.05
CA ILE A 300 28.24 3.08 3.05
C ILE A 300 29.76 3.06 2.98
N GLY A 301 30.32 2.62 1.86
CA GLY A 301 31.75 2.68 1.59
C GLY A 301 32.08 3.49 0.36
N GLY A 302 33.37 3.70 0.10
CA GLY A 302 33.86 4.13 -1.21
C GLY A 302 34.67 3.03 -1.90
N PRO A 303 34.32 2.63 -3.13
CA PRO A 303 35.30 2.00 -4.00
C PRO A 303 36.31 3.08 -4.46
N PRO A 304 37.61 2.75 -4.57
CA PRO A 304 38.52 3.61 -5.34
C PRO A 304 38.02 3.65 -6.78
N ASN A 305 37.93 4.84 -7.37
CA ASN A 305 37.69 4.95 -8.81
C ASN A 305 39.00 4.58 -9.51
N GLU A 306 39.00 3.40 -10.14
CA GLU A 306 40.11 2.91 -10.95
C GLU A 306 39.71 2.94 -12.42
N PHE A 307 40.59 3.47 -13.28
CA PHE A 307 40.38 3.55 -14.72
C PHE A 307 41.65 3.08 -15.43
N ASP A 308 41.51 2.16 -16.38
CA ASP A 308 42.65 1.62 -17.11
C ASP A 308 42.90 2.38 -18.41
N PHE A 309 44.16 2.73 -18.65
CA PHE A 309 44.61 3.49 -19.82
C PHE A 309 45.94 2.95 -20.33
N PHE A 310 46.41 3.50 -21.44
CA PHE A 310 47.81 3.42 -21.84
C PHE A 310 48.53 4.72 -21.48
N TRP A 311 49.80 4.61 -21.08
CA TRP A 311 50.69 5.77 -21.02
C TRP A 311 51.00 6.25 -22.44
N ASP A 312 50.58 7.46 -22.76
CA ASP A 312 50.84 8.11 -24.04
C ASP A 312 52.21 8.80 -24.00
N GLY A 313 53.27 8.09 -24.40
CA GLY A 313 54.64 8.58 -24.32
C GLY A 313 55.02 9.53 -25.47
N ILE A 314 54.11 9.82 -26.40
CA ILE A 314 54.38 10.55 -27.64
C ILE A 314 53.68 11.90 -27.66
N SER A 315 52.43 11.97 -27.21
CA SER A 315 51.66 13.21 -27.25
C SER A 315 52.21 14.25 -26.28
N GLN A 316 52.00 15.52 -26.64
CA GLN A 316 52.46 16.68 -25.88
C GLN A 316 51.34 17.70 -25.73
N ALA A 317 51.49 18.58 -24.73
CA ALA A 317 50.52 19.59 -24.37
C ALA A 317 49.12 18.98 -24.13
N LEU A 318 48.08 19.46 -24.83
CA LEU A 318 46.69 19.07 -24.59
C LEU A 318 46.20 17.88 -25.46
N ASN A 319 47.05 17.34 -26.33
CA ASN A 319 46.64 16.26 -27.23
C ASN A 319 46.72 14.94 -26.50
N VAL A 320 45.71 14.09 -26.58
CA VAL A 320 45.74 12.75 -25.98
C VAL A 320 45.17 11.73 -26.97
N VAL A 321 45.79 10.55 -27.06
CA VAL A 321 45.26 9.45 -27.86
C VAL A 321 44.02 8.82 -27.22
N LEU A 322 43.23 8.08 -28.02
CA LEU A 322 42.10 7.32 -27.49
C LEU A 322 42.61 6.24 -26.53
N GLY A 323 42.05 6.16 -25.31
CA GLY A 323 42.54 5.21 -24.30
C GLY A 323 43.86 5.61 -23.65
N GLY A 324 44.36 6.83 -23.88
CA GLY A 324 45.66 7.31 -23.37
C GLY A 324 45.56 8.27 -22.18
N LEU A 325 46.66 8.41 -21.44
CA LEU A 325 46.90 9.49 -20.47
C LEU A 325 48.38 9.90 -20.44
N HIS A 326 48.67 11.14 -20.07
CA HIS A 326 50.05 11.63 -19.90
C HIS A 326 50.15 12.99 -19.18
N PHE A 327 51.37 13.38 -18.79
CA PHE A 327 51.68 14.72 -18.28
C PHE A 327 51.84 15.77 -19.38
N GLY A 328 51.53 17.03 -19.08
CA GLY A 328 51.81 18.21 -19.91
C GLY A 328 52.33 19.40 -19.09
N GLN A 329 52.98 20.40 -19.69
CA GLN A 329 53.15 20.63 -21.13
C GLN A 329 54.11 19.65 -21.81
N ASP A 330 55.13 19.19 -21.08
CA ASP A 330 56.13 18.23 -21.55
C ASP A 330 55.99 16.88 -20.83
N ASN A 331 55.80 15.80 -21.60
CA ASN A 331 55.73 14.44 -21.09
C ASN A 331 57.12 13.78 -21.07
N LEU A 332 58.07 14.39 -20.36
CA LEU A 332 59.47 13.93 -20.34
C LEU A 332 59.85 13.41 -18.96
N TYR A 333 60.45 12.22 -18.94
CA TYR A 333 61.04 11.64 -17.74
C TYR A 333 62.50 12.06 -17.62
N ASP A 334 62.86 12.61 -16.46
CA ASP A 334 64.24 12.89 -16.07
C ASP A 334 64.70 11.89 -14.99
N PRO A 335 65.86 11.23 -15.14
CA PRO A 335 66.34 10.24 -14.16
C PRO A 335 66.69 10.79 -12.77
N GLU A 336 66.90 12.10 -12.61
CA GLU A 336 67.22 12.73 -11.31
C GLU A 336 65.97 13.30 -10.62
N THR A 337 64.98 13.75 -11.40
CA THR A 337 63.82 14.52 -10.91
C THR A 337 62.45 13.92 -11.27
N GLY A 338 62.39 12.87 -12.08
CA GLY A 338 61.15 12.21 -12.48
C GLY A 338 60.34 13.03 -13.48
N TYR A 339 59.09 13.32 -13.14
CA TYR A 339 58.14 14.11 -13.95
C TYR A 339 57.87 15.51 -13.36
N ASP A 340 58.76 16.03 -12.53
CA ASP A 340 58.56 17.24 -11.69
C ASP A 340 58.32 18.55 -12.48
N GLU A 341 58.55 18.56 -13.79
CA GLU A 341 58.33 19.75 -14.65
C GLU A 341 56.90 19.85 -15.23
N ALA A 342 56.01 18.91 -14.91
CA ALA A 342 54.64 18.92 -15.42
C ALA A 342 53.70 19.83 -14.62
N ASP A 343 52.88 20.62 -15.33
CA ASP A 343 51.91 21.55 -14.76
C ASP A 343 50.47 21.00 -14.77
N PHE A 344 50.19 20.05 -15.66
CA PHE A 344 48.87 19.44 -15.79
C PHE A 344 48.97 17.99 -16.28
N PHE A 345 47.87 17.27 -16.14
CA PHE A 345 47.70 15.90 -16.59
C PHE A 345 46.53 15.84 -17.57
N VAL A 346 46.67 15.04 -18.64
CA VAL A 346 45.64 14.88 -19.67
C VAL A 346 45.22 13.42 -19.73
N ILE A 347 43.91 13.18 -19.73
CA ILE A 347 43.29 11.86 -19.71
C ILE A 347 42.31 11.76 -20.86
N SER A 348 42.30 10.67 -21.62
CA SER A 348 41.34 10.45 -22.69
C SER A 348 39.90 10.37 -22.18
N HIS A 349 38.92 10.74 -23.01
CA HIS A 349 37.49 10.53 -22.70
C HIS A 349 37.07 9.06 -22.67
N THR A 350 37.93 8.19 -23.20
CA THR A 350 37.67 6.77 -23.36
C THR A 350 38.81 6.00 -22.73
N ASP A 351 38.49 4.96 -21.98
CA ASP A 351 39.48 4.09 -21.35
C ASP A 351 40.10 3.09 -22.35
N ILE A 352 40.98 2.20 -21.86
CA ILE A 352 41.63 1.16 -22.66
C ILE A 352 40.64 0.15 -23.28
N HIS A 353 39.45 0.01 -22.69
CA HIS A 353 38.42 -0.95 -23.10
C HIS A 353 37.45 -0.37 -24.14
N GLY A 354 37.49 0.95 -24.36
CA GLY A 354 36.63 1.65 -25.29
C GLY A 354 35.39 2.28 -24.64
N ASP A 355 35.33 2.29 -23.31
CA ASP A 355 34.22 2.85 -22.54
C ASP A 355 34.42 4.35 -22.31
N ASN A 356 33.34 5.14 -22.43
CA ASN A 356 33.41 6.59 -22.22
C ASN A 356 33.38 6.91 -20.72
N VAL A 357 34.50 7.41 -20.19
CA VAL A 357 34.73 7.69 -18.77
C VAL A 357 34.79 9.19 -18.45
N LEU A 358 34.56 10.07 -19.43
CA LEU A 358 34.60 11.54 -19.27
C LEU A 358 33.75 12.03 -18.09
N THR A 359 32.52 11.54 -17.99
CA THR A 359 31.59 12.01 -16.95
C THR A 359 32.04 11.55 -15.56
N ASP A 360 32.64 10.37 -15.47
CA ASP A 360 33.10 9.81 -14.20
C ASP A 360 34.36 10.54 -13.74
N LEU A 361 35.34 10.75 -14.63
CA LEU A 361 36.54 11.55 -14.34
C LEU A 361 36.21 12.98 -13.86
N ILE A 362 35.22 13.64 -14.47
CA ILE A 362 34.86 15.02 -14.09
C ILE A 362 34.16 15.10 -12.73
N ASN A 363 33.32 14.11 -12.41
CA ASN A 363 32.51 14.16 -11.19
C ASN A 363 33.18 13.54 -9.96
N THR A 364 34.28 12.81 -10.15
CA THR A 364 34.91 12.01 -9.08
C THR A 364 36.30 12.48 -8.67
N ILE A 365 36.87 13.45 -9.39
CA ILE A 365 38.14 14.07 -9.06
C ILE A 365 37.83 15.51 -8.63
N ASP A 366 38.22 15.87 -7.42
CA ASP A 366 38.07 17.23 -6.88
C ASP A 366 39.42 17.83 -6.48
N THR A 367 39.40 19.08 -6.05
CA THR A 367 40.56 19.81 -5.52
C THR A 367 41.13 19.08 -4.31
N ASP A 368 42.46 19.06 -4.20
CA ASP A 368 43.22 18.38 -3.15
C ASP A 368 43.21 16.84 -3.19
N ASP A 369 42.56 16.23 -4.20
CA ASP A 369 42.67 14.79 -4.44
C ASP A 369 44.10 14.38 -4.84
N ILE A 370 44.50 13.16 -4.46
CA ILE A 370 45.77 12.57 -4.86
C ILE A 370 45.48 11.51 -5.91
N LEU A 371 45.88 11.79 -7.15
CA LEU A 371 45.81 10.82 -8.22
C LEU A 371 47.10 10.01 -8.24
N GLN A 372 46.98 8.71 -8.43
CA GLN A 372 48.07 7.77 -8.60
C GLN A 372 47.93 7.06 -9.94
N ILE A 373 49.04 6.89 -10.64
CA ILE A 373 49.13 6.08 -11.84
C ILE A 373 50.19 5.02 -11.61
N ARG A 374 49.84 3.75 -11.85
CA ARG A 374 50.73 2.61 -11.71
C ARG A 374 50.66 1.72 -12.95
N ASN A 375 51.77 1.09 -13.31
CA ASN A 375 51.75 0.04 -14.33
C ASN A 375 51.32 -1.31 -13.75
N ASN A 376 51.03 -2.28 -14.62
CA ASN A 376 50.44 -3.58 -14.22
C ASN A 376 51.26 -4.39 -13.20
N ASP A 377 52.58 -4.24 -13.17
CA ASP A 377 53.46 -4.95 -12.24
C ASP A 377 53.90 -4.07 -11.05
N GLU A 378 53.33 -2.87 -10.94
CA GLU A 378 53.61 -1.85 -9.92
C GLU A 378 55.09 -1.45 -9.81
N SER A 379 55.90 -1.74 -10.83
CA SER A 379 57.32 -1.35 -10.88
C SER A 379 57.52 0.15 -11.14
N LYS A 380 56.50 0.85 -11.63
CA LYS A 380 56.48 2.30 -11.87
C LYS A 380 55.21 2.92 -11.32
N ILE A 381 55.37 3.92 -10.46
CA ILE A 381 54.27 4.61 -9.81
C ILE A 381 54.53 6.11 -9.84
N VAL A 382 53.57 6.89 -10.31
CA VAL A 382 53.55 8.34 -10.12
C VAL A 382 52.32 8.74 -9.31
N SER A 383 52.47 9.73 -8.45
CA SER A 383 51.35 10.35 -7.74
C SER A 383 51.48 11.87 -7.74
N PHE A 384 50.37 12.59 -7.69
CA PHE A 384 50.34 14.05 -7.64
C PHE A 384 49.02 14.56 -7.05
N THR A 385 49.03 15.81 -6.57
CA THR A 385 47.85 16.45 -5.97
C THR A 385 47.13 17.34 -6.99
N VAL A 386 45.80 17.24 -7.03
CA VAL A 386 44.92 18.01 -7.91
C VAL A 386 44.76 19.43 -7.39
N GLN A 387 45.03 20.43 -8.24
CA GLN A 387 44.95 21.84 -7.86
C GLN A 387 43.55 22.45 -8.02
N ASN A 388 42.79 22.00 -9.02
CA ASN A 388 41.44 22.50 -9.31
C ASN A 388 40.60 21.36 -9.88
N PRO A 389 39.25 21.44 -9.82
CA PRO A 389 38.40 20.43 -10.42
C PRO A 389 38.72 20.26 -11.92
N PRO A 390 38.64 19.02 -12.44
CA PRO A 390 38.99 18.68 -13.82
C PRO A 390 38.16 19.46 -14.84
N PHE A 391 38.80 19.84 -15.95
CA PHE A 391 38.17 20.57 -17.05
C PHE A 391 38.08 19.73 -18.32
N GLN A 392 36.94 19.75 -18.99
CA GLN A 392 36.75 19.05 -20.26
C GLN A 392 37.42 19.78 -21.43
N THR A 393 38.21 19.05 -22.23
CA THR A 393 38.77 19.54 -23.51
C THR A 393 38.10 18.86 -24.70
N SER A 394 38.52 19.19 -25.93
CA SER A 394 37.99 18.54 -27.14
C SER A 394 38.40 17.07 -27.30
N GLN A 395 39.47 16.63 -26.63
CA GLN A 395 40.06 15.29 -26.79
C GLN A 395 40.16 14.49 -25.49
N GLY A 396 40.04 15.14 -24.34
CA GLY A 396 40.17 14.50 -23.04
C GLY A 396 39.79 15.41 -21.86
N VAL A 397 40.08 14.96 -20.65
CA VAL A 397 39.99 15.71 -19.41
C VAL A 397 41.37 16.28 -19.07
N LEU A 398 41.42 17.55 -18.67
CA LEU A 398 42.60 18.19 -18.12
C LEU A 398 42.48 18.31 -16.60
N VAL A 399 43.50 17.86 -15.89
CA VAL A 399 43.65 17.99 -14.44
C VAL A 399 44.84 18.90 -14.16
N SER A 400 44.63 19.98 -13.41
CA SER A 400 45.73 20.87 -13.00
C SER A 400 46.46 20.28 -11.80
N ILE A 401 47.79 20.37 -11.75
CA ILE A 401 48.62 19.75 -10.71
C ILE A 401 49.12 20.82 -9.74
N VAL A 402 49.09 20.55 -8.43
CA VAL A 402 49.72 21.43 -7.44
C VAL A 402 51.24 21.44 -7.67
N PRO A 403 51.88 22.61 -7.87
CA PRO A 403 53.31 22.67 -8.15
C PRO A 403 54.18 21.98 -7.09
N GLY A 404 55.09 21.10 -7.54
CA GLY A 404 55.98 20.32 -6.67
C GLY A 404 55.31 19.18 -5.89
N SER A 405 54.09 18.78 -6.26
CA SER A 405 53.38 17.63 -5.64
C SER A 405 53.65 16.29 -6.32
N ILE A 406 54.35 16.28 -7.45
CA ILE A 406 54.62 15.07 -8.22
C ILE A 406 55.65 14.22 -7.49
N ASN A 407 55.30 12.97 -7.23
CA ASN A 407 56.20 11.98 -6.65
C ASN A 407 56.23 10.74 -7.54
N TYR A 408 57.42 10.42 -8.05
CA TYR A 408 57.65 9.29 -8.96
C TYR A 408 58.62 8.28 -8.35
N SER A 409 58.28 6.99 -8.48
CA SER A 409 59.14 5.87 -8.11
C SER A 409 59.19 4.83 -9.24
N SER A 410 60.38 4.31 -9.51
CA SER A 410 60.63 3.27 -10.51
C SER A 410 61.70 2.30 -10.03
N ASP A 411 61.43 1.00 -10.11
CA ASP A 411 62.39 -0.07 -9.77
C ASP A 411 63.53 -0.18 -10.80
N THR A 412 63.30 0.29 -12.03
CA THR A 412 64.27 0.22 -13.14
C THR A 412 65.00 1.53 -13.38
N GLY A 413 64.59 2.63 -12.73
CA GLY A 413 65.14 3.97 -12.96
C GLY A 413 64.74 4.57 -14.32
N GLU A 414 63.71 4.03 -14.96
CA GLU A 414 63.15 4.50 -16.23
C GLU A 414 61.70 4.97 -16.04
N GLY A 415 61.26 5.95 -16.84
CA GLY A 415 59.88 6.43 -16.91
C GLY A 415 58.90 5.40 -17.51
N PHE A 416 57.62 5.76 -17.53
CA PHE A 416 56.61 4.98 -18.27
C PHE A 416 56.92 4.99 -19.78
N LEU A 417 56.76 3.83 -20.41
CA LEU A 417 56.97 3.64 -21.85
C LEU A 417 55.71 3.99 -22.63
N ASP A 418 55.90 4.42 -23.87
CA ASP A 418 54.77 4.61 -24.78
C ASP A 418 53.99 3.30 -24.98
N ASN A 419 52.65 3.39 -24.92
CA ASN A 419 51.72 2.27 -24.93
C ASN A 419 51.85 1.28 -23.75
N GLU A 420 52.47 1.69 -22.64
CA GLU A 420 52.49 0.90 -21.41
C GLU A 420 51.10 0.92 -20.75
N PRO A 421 50.46 -0.23 -20.45
CA PRO A 421 49.20 -0.25 -19.71
C PRO A 421 49.39 0.27 -18.29
N VAL A 422 48.50 1.18 -17.89
CA VAL A 422 48.52 1.84 -16.58
C VAL A 422 47.12 1.98 -16.01
N THR A 423 47.00 1.92 -14.69
CA THR A 423 45.75 2.17 -13.97
C THR A 423 45.85 3.53 -13.28
N LEU A 424 44.89 4.41 -13.56
CA LEU A 424 44.65 5.65 -12.84
C LEU A 424 43.75 5.35 -11.63
N VAL A 425 44.20 5.72 -10.44
CA VAL A 425 43.50 5.56 -9.17
C VAL A 425 43.38 6.92 -8.50
N ASN A 426 42.16 7.34 -8.14
CA ASN A 426 42.01 8.44 -7.18
C ASN A 426 42.22 7.89 -5.76
N THR A 427 43.42 8.09 -5.20
CA THR A 427 43.78 7.56 -3.86
C THR A 427 43.22 8.38 -2.71
N SER A 428 42.74 9.60 -2.99
CA SER A 428 41.95 10.39 -2.03
C SER A 428 40.47 10.00 -2.01
N ALA A 429 40.02 9.17 -2.96
CA ALA A 429 38.71 8.53 -2.83
C ALA A 429 38.74 7.66 -1.57
N SER A 430 37.79 7.87 -0.65
CA SER A 430 37.67 7.09 0.58
C SER A 430 37.66 5.60 0.24
N THR A 431 38.69 4.84 0.61
CA THR A 431 38.71 3.38 0.45
C THR A 431 38.16 2.73 1.72
N GLY A 432 37.33 1.71 1.56
CA GLY A 432 36.68 1.04 2.69
C GLY A 432 35.37 1.72 3.11
N LEU A 433 34.86 1.33 4.28
CA LEU A 433 33.63 1.91 4.86
C LEU A 433 33.89 3.37 5.24
N ALA A 434 32.92 4.25 4.95
CA ALA A 434 32.98 5.66 5.30
C ALA A 434 32.99 5.82 6.84
N GLU A 435 34.11 6.28 7.39
CA GLU A 435 34.27 6.46 8.84
C GLU A 435 33.36 7.56 9.41
N ASP A 436 32.90 8.49 8.56
CA ASP A 436 32.01 9.59 8.94
C ASP A 436 30.54 9.17 9.07
N VAL A 437 30.18 7.96 8.63
CA VAL A 437 28.81 7.45 8.75
C VAL A 437 28.65 6.76 10.09
N GLU A 438 27.66 7.21 10.87
CA GLU A 438 27.35 6.61 12.16
C GLU A 438 26.75 5.20 11.98
N TRP A 439 27.13 4.27 12.85
CA TRP A 439 26.64 2.89 12.87
C TRP A 439 26.90 2.13 11.57
N ASN A 440 27.94 2.47 10.80
CA ASN A 440 28.21 1.97 9.43
C ASN A 440 28.50 0.45 9.28
N GLY A 441 28.09 -0.37 10.25
CA GLY A 441 28.18 -1.82 10.21
C GLY A 441 26.92 -2.48 9.65
N PHE A 442 27.12 -3.51 8.83
CA PHE A 442 26.07 -4.27 8.17
C PHE A 442 24.96 -4.79 9.10
N GLN A 443 25.34 -5.36 10.25
CA GLN A 443 24.42 -5.97 11.22
C GLN A 443 23.37 -5.00 11.81
N TYR A 444 23.64 -3.69 11.77
CA TYR A 444 22.73 -2.68 12.33
C TYR A 444 21.53 -2.39 11.43
N TYR A 445 21.60 -2.75 10.15
CA TYR A 445 20.61 -2.38 9.14
C TYR A 445 20.04 -3.56 8.37
N HIS A 446 20.81 -4.63 8.22
CA HIS A 446 20.43 -5.78 7.43
C HIS A 446 20.07 -6.97 8.33
N ASP A 447 18.94 -7.62 8.04
CA ASP A 447 18.44 -8.79 8.77
C ASP A 447 18.60 -10.09 7.98
N HIS A 448 19.79 -10.26 7.42
CA HIS A 448 20.25 -11.46 6.73
C HIS A 448 21.78 -11.58 6.88
N VAL A 449 22.37 -12.65 6.37
CA VAL A 449 23.84 -12.82 6.36
C VAL A 449 24.50 -12.00 5.24
N ASP A 450 25.72 -11.52 5.48
CA ASP A 450 26.51 -10.81 4.48
C ASP A 450 27.23 -11.80 3.55
N ASP A 451 26.46 -12.56 2.76
CA ASP A 451 26.98 -13.56 1.82
C ASP A 451 26.55 -13.32 0.36
N GLY A 452 25.81 -12.24 0.10
CA GLY A 452 25.33 -11.84 -1.22
C GLY A 452 24.22 -12.71 -1.81
N SER A 453 23.66 -13.67 -1.05
CA SER A 453 22.63 -14.59 -1.53
C SER A 453 21.22 -14.33 -1.00
N GLU A 454 21.10 -13.49 0.03
CA GLU A 454 19.84 -13.15 0.71
C GLU A 454 19.54 -11.65 0.65
N TYR A 455 18.25 -11.32 0.73
CA TYR A 455 17.73 -9.94 0.81
C TYR A 455 17.15 -9.68 2.19
N CYS A 456 17.08 -8.40 2.57
CA CYS A 456 16.33 -8.01 3.76
C CYS A 456 14.87 -8.52 3.71
N PRO A 457 14.42 -9.31 4.70
CA PRO A 457 13.07 -9.86 4.72
C PRO A 457 12.04 -8.79 5.08
N VAL A 458 10.81 -8.94 4.59
CA VAL A 458 9.67 -8.02 4.85
C VAL A 458 9.36 -7.81 6.34
N GLY A 459 9.69 -8.81 7.18
CA GLY A 459 9.50 -8.77 8.62
C GLY A 459 10.77 -8.46 9.42
N GLY A 460 11.85 -8.01 8.76
CA GLY A 460 13.12 -7.69 9.40
C GLY A 460 13.15 -6.32 10.09
N ARG A 461 14.34 -5.90 10.53
CA ARG A 461 14.56 -4.54 11.04
C ARG A 461 14.54 -3.56 9.87
N HIS A 462 13.59 -2.62 9.88
CA HIS A 462 13.49 -1.56 8.89
C HIS A 462 13.79 -0.20 9.54
N HIS A 463 14.20 0.78 8.74
CA HIS A 463 14.67 2.06 9.27
C HIS A 463 14.10 3.25 8.49
N PHE A 464 14.12 4.41 9.15
CA PHE A 464 13.73 5.69 8.57
C PHE A 464 14.59 6.86 9.10
N ASP A 465 15.35 6.61 10.16
CA ASP A 465 15.97 7.60 11.05
C ASP A 465 17.47 7.80 10.77
N PHE A 466 17.84 7.84 9.49
CA PHE A 466 19.21 8.14 9.04
C PHE A 466 19.55 9.63 9.19
N ASP A 467 20.67 10.05 8.61
CA ASP A 467 21.29 11.36 8.86
C ASP A 467 20.34 12.53 8.65
N TYR A 468 19.50 12.51 7.62
CA TYR A 468 18.48 13.54 7.42
C TYR A 468 17.58 13.75 8.66
N TRP A 469 17.07 12.65 9.23
CA TRP A 469 16.21 12.71 10.41
C TRP A 469 16.92 13.31 11.63
N ASN A 470 18.24 13.09 11.70
CA ASN A 470 19.10 13.52 12.80
C ASN A 470 19.89 14.80 12.49
N ALA A 471 19.67 15.46 11.35
CA ALA A 471 20.54 16.53 10.86
C ALA A 471 20.77 17.65 11.89
N ALA A 472 19.71 18.08 12.58
CA ALA A 472 19.81 19.06 13.65
C ALA A 472 20.64 18.54 14.85
N GLY A 473 20.46 17.27 15.21
CA GLY A 473 21.24 16.57 16.22
C GLY A 473 22.73 16.50 15.90
N ILE A 474 23.07 16.20 14.65
CA ILE A 474 24.44 16.07 14.16
C ILE A 474 25.21 17.39 14.33
N VAL A 475 24.57 18.53 14.07
CA VAL A 475 25.17 19.87 14.26
C VAL A 475 25.12 20.38 15.71
N GLY A 476 24.74 19.51 16.66
CA GLY A 476 24.75 19.80 18.10
C GLY A 476 23.46 20.46 18.64
N SER A 477 22.40 20.57 17.83
CA SER A 477 21.09 21.04 18.29
C SER A 477 20.31 19.88 18.91
N ASN A 478 19.87 20.03 20.16
CA ASN A 478 19.00 19.04 20.82
C ASN A 478 17.53 19.21 20.35
N CYS A 479 17.24 18.89 19.09
CA CYS A 479 15.92 18.99 18.51
C CYS A 479 15.73 18.01 17.33
N ASP A 480 14.53 17.99 16.76
CA ASP A 480 14.08 17.11 15.68
C ASP A 480 13.13 17.86 14.73
N ILE A 481 12.58 17.18 13.74
CA ILE A 481 11.63 17.75 12.77
C ILE A 481 10.38 18.39 13.41
N PHE A 482 10.03 18.01 14.64
CA PHE A 482 8.86 18.54 15.36
C PHE A 482 9.18 19.82 16.14
N SER A 483 10.44 20.03 16.52
CA SER A 483 10.85 21.15 17.38
C SER A 483 11.73 22.18 16.67
N CYS A 484 12.45 21.79 15.62
CA CYS A 484 13.28 22.69 14.80
C CYS A 484 13.23 22.30 13.30
N PRO A 485 12.03 22.29 12.68
CA PRO A 485 11.87 21.83 11.29
C PRO A 485 12.79 22.54 10.29
N ASN A 486 13.14 23.81 10.52
CA ASN A 486 14.03 24.56 9.62
C ASN A 486 15.44 23.98 9.56
N ASP A 487 15.97 23.45 10.66
CA ASP A 487 17.31 22.87 10.67
C ASP A 487 17.35 21.56 9.86
N ILE A 488 16.24 20.83 9.85
CA ILE A 488 16.06 19.60 9.07
C ILE A 488 15.82 19.91 7.58
N TYR A 489 14.85 20.78 7.28
CA TYR A 489 14.47 21.12 5.90
C TYR A 489 15.50 21.95 5.14
N ASN A 490 16.48 22.55 5.82
CA ASN A 490 17.58 23.27 5.19
C ASN A 490 18.91 22.51 5.27
N SER A 491 18.91 21.25 5.72
CA SER A 491 20.10 20.40 5.75
C SER A 491 20.57 20.01 4.34
N GLU A 492 21.83 19.60 4.22
CA GLU A 492 22.43 19.18 2.95
C GLU A 492 21.84 17.88 2.37
N TYR A 493 21.16 17.08 3.20
CA TYR A 493 20.55 15.81 2.80
C TYR A 493 19.23 15.99 2.03
N VAL A 494 18.70 17.21 1.92
CA VAL A 494 17.45 17.50 1.22
C VAL A 494 17.65 17.37 -0.28
N TYR A 495 16.94 16.42 -0.88
CA TYR A 495 16.91 16.19 -2.33
C TYR A 495 15.85 17.06 -3.01
N MET A 496 14.63 17.05 -2.48
CA MET A 496 13.52 17.91 -2.91
C MET A 496 13.10 18.80 -1.76
N GLN A 497 13.20 20.11 -1.97
CA GLN A 497 12.74 21.12 -1.03
C GLN A 497 11.25 20.96 -0.73
N LYS A 498 10.83 21.41 0.46
CA LYS A 498 9.46 21.26 0.92
C LYS A 498 8.48 22.08 0.05
N ILE A 499 7.58 21.42 -0.66
CA ILE A 499 6.61 22.02 -1.60
C ILE A 499 5.18 21.74 -1.13
N PHE A 500 4.29 22.73 -1.25
CA PHE A 500 2.86 22.60 -0.90
C PHE A 500 2.02 22.22 -2.12
N TYR A 501 1.10 21.29 -1.91
CA TYR A 501 0.13 20.81 -2.88
C TYR A 501 -1.28 21.04 -2.33
N PRO A 502 -2.06 21.99 -2.89
CA PRO A 502 -3.40 22.28 -2.41
C PRO A 502 -4.37 21.15 -2.77
N TYR A 503 -5.37 20.91 -1.92
CA TYR A 503 -6.47 20.01 -2.22
C TYR A 503 -7.41 20.62 -3.28
N SER A 504 -7.75 19.85 -4.31
CA SER A 504 -8.73 20.24 -5.35
C SER A 504 -9.81 19.20 -5.60
N ASN A 505 -9.45 17.92 -5.52
CA ASN A 505 -10.30 16.77 -5.82
C ASN A 505 -9.74 15.55 -5.07
N PRO A 506 -10.52 14.46 -4.91
CA PRO A 506 -9.99 13.19 -4.44
C PRO A 506 -8.70 12.82 -5.20
N SER A 507 -7.62 12.51 -4.48
CA SER A 507 -6.31 12.31 -5.09
C SER A 507 -5.54 11.10 -4.60
N VAL A 508 -4.74 10.53 -5.49
CA VAL A 508 -3.77 9.46 -5.19
C VAL A 508 -2.34 10.01 -5.20
N ILE A 509 -1.60 9.74 -4.13
CA ILE A 509 -0.18 10.07 -3.95
C ILE A 509 0.62 8.77 -4.05
N TYR A 510 1.43 8.65 -5.08
CA TYR A 510 2.27 7.49 -5.31
C TYR A 510 3.74 7.81 -5.00
N VAL A 511 4.32 7.10 -4.03
CA VAL A 511 5.76 7.12 -3.76
C VAL A 511 6.39 5.93 -4.46
N LYS A 512 6.96 6.20 -5.63
CA LYS A 512 7.56 5.19 -6.50
C LYS A 512 8.99 4.92 -6.06
N GLY A 513 9.34 3.66 -5.87
CA GLY A 513 10.73 3.26 -5.62
C GLY A 513 11.27 3.64 -4.24
N GLY A 514 10.42 3.92 -3.25
CA GLY A 514 10.87 4.38 -1.94
C GLY A 514 9.83 4.30 -0.84
N GLN A 515 10.30 4.55 0.38
CA GLN A 515 9.48 4.60 1.59
C GLN A 515 8.91 6.00 1.82
N VAL A 516 7.90 6.10 2.70
CA VAL A 516 7.25 7.38 3.02
C VAL A 516 7.05 7.61 4.52
N LEU A 517 7.27 8.84 4.99
CA LEU A 517 6.88 9.32 6.31
C LEU A 517 5.55 10.08 6.21
N VAL A 518 4.63 9.84 7.14
CA VAL A 518 3.29 10.45 7.12
C VAL A 518 2.93 11.04 8.48
N ARG A 519 2.33 12.25 8.46
CA ARG A 519 1.75 12.94 9.63
C ARG A 519 0.79 14.04 9.21
N GLY A 520 0.04 14.58 10.18
CA GLY A 520 -0.60 15.89 10.09
C GLY A 520 -2.12 15.83 10.15
N ILE A 521 -2.76 16.89 9.65
CA ILE A 521 -4.21 17.04 9.66
C ILE A 521 -4.72 16.90 8.22
N VAL A 522 -5.52 15.90 7.94
CA VAL A 522 -6.05 15.59 6.61
C VAL A 522 -7.33 16.39 6.38
N GLY A 523 -7.26 17.35 5.44
CA GLY A 523 -8.42 17.99 4.84
C GLY A 523 -8.59 17.53 3.39
N GLY A 524 -9.65 16.78 3.10
CA GLY A 524 -9.92 16.19 1.79
C GLY A 524 -9.75 14.66 1.74
N LYS A 525 -9.82 14.11 0.52
CA LYS A 525 -9.82 12.66 0.24
C LYS A 525 -8.51 12.25 -0.43
N TYR A 526 -7.72 11.40 0.22
CA TYR A 526 -6.41 10.99 -0.25
C TYR A 526 -6.16 9.49 -0.12
N THR A 527 -5.38 8.93 -1.04
CA THR A 527 -4.76 7.60 -0.88
C THR A 527 -3.26 7.71 -1.13
N ILE A 528 -2.45 7.22 -0.19
CA ILE A 528 -1.00 7.06 -0.37
C ILE A 528 -0.71 5.60 -0.74
N VAL A 529 0.07 5.37 -1.79
CA VAL A 529 0.53 4.05 -2.20
C VAL A 529 2.04 4.04 -2.41
N THR A 530 2.71 2.97 -2.00
CA THR A 530 4.13 2.73 -2.29
C THR A 530 4.30 1.54 -3.23
N ASP A 531 5.49 1.39 -3.81
CA ASP A 531 5.92 0.11 -4.37
C ASP A 531 6.10 -0.96 -3.30
N ASP A 532 6.20 -2.22 -3.73
CA ASP A 532 6.37 -3.38 -2.86
C ASP A 532 7.74 -3.32 -2.19
N TYR A 533 8.77 -3.27 -3.02
CA TYR A 533 10.16 -3.08 -2.65
C TYR A 533 10.92 -2.39 -3.78
N THR A 534 12.14 -1.97 -3.50
CA THR A 534 13.07 -1.39 -4.46
C THR A 534 14.42 -2.04 -4.28
N GLU A 535 14.98 -2.53 -5.37
CA GLU A 535 16.35 -3.07 -5.37
C GLU A 535 17.36 -1.93 -5.50
N TYR A 536 18.49 -2.06 -4.83
CA TYR A 536 19.60 -1.12 -4.93
C TYR A 536 20.93 -1.86 -4.82
N ARG A 537 21.95 -1.35 -5.50
CA ARG A 537 23.35 -1.75 -5.31
C ARG A 537 23.82 -1.22 -3.97
N ARG A 538 24.35 -2.10 -3.14
CA ARG A 538 24.91 -1.71 -1.85
C ARG A 538 26.00 -0.64 -2.01
N HIS A 539 26.02 0.32 -1.11
CA HIS A 539 26.92 1.47 -1.20
C HIS A 539 28.38 1.11 -0.91
N ASP A 540 28.62 0.09 -0.08
CA ASP A 540 29.95 -0.44 0.20
C ASP A 540 30.46 -1.44 -0.85
N ASN A 541 29.56 -2.16 -1.52
CA ASN A 541 29.90 -3.08 -2.61
C ASN A 541 28.82 -3.05 -3.71
N MET A 542 29.13 -2.35 -4.79
CA MET A 542 28.20 -2.15 -5.91
C MET A 542 27.93 -3.41 -6.75
N SER A 543 28.65 -4.52 -6.51
CA SER A 543 28.35 -5.82 -7.13
C SER A 543 27.27 -6.61 -6.38
N ILE A 544 26.89 -6.18 -5.17
CA ILE A 544 25.83 -6.79 -4.38
C ILE A 544 24.57 -5.95 -4.52
N VAL A 545 23.45 -6.61 -4.81
CA VAL A 545 22.11 -5.99 -4.85
C VAL A 545 21.35 -6.42 -3.61
N ASP A 546 20.73 -5.46 -2.94
CA ASP A 546 19.82 -5.69 -1.82
C ASP A 546 18.47 -4.99 -2.06
N ARG A 547 17.53 -5.12 -1.12
CA ARG A 547 16.15 -4.61 -1.22
C ARG A 547 15.79 -3.73 -0.03
N VAL A 548 15.13 -2.62 -0.33
CA VAL A 548 14.38 -1.83 0.64
C VAL A 548 12.89 -2.02 0.39
N TRP A 549 12.14 -2.34 1.44
CA TRP A 549 10.69 -2.51 1.33
C TRP A 549 9.96 -1.18 1.39
N GLY A 550 8.89 -1.02 0.60
CA GLY A 550 8.05 0.18 0.60
C GLY A 550 7.15 0.25 1.83
N ASN A 551 7.69 0.77 2.92
CA ASN A 551 6.95 1.01 4.16
C ASN A 551 6.32 2.40 4.19
N ILE A 552 5.20 2.49 4.90
CA ILE A 552 4.60 3.77 5.32
C ILE A 552 4.87 3.94 6.82
N TRP A 553 5.61 4.99 7.18
CA TRP A 553 5.98 5.29 8.55
C TRP A 553 5.12 6.40 9.13
N LEU A 554 4.39 6.11 10.21
CA LEU A 554 3.58 7.08 10.93
C LEU A 554 4.47 7.77 11.97
N ILE A 555 4.85 9.02 11.72
CA ILE A 555 5.83 9.75 12.56
C ILE A 555 5.18 10.66 13.60
N ASN A 556 3.88 10.91 13.49
CA ASN A 556 3.05 11.64 14.44
C ASN A 556 1.56 11.29 14.17
N ASP A 557 0.65 11.87 14.95
CA ASP A 557 -0.79 11.83 14.71
C ASP A 557 -1.17 12.13 13.25
N ILE A 558 -2.19 11.42 12.79
CA ILE A 558 -2.90 11.63 11.53
C ILE A 558 -4.38 11.77 11.87
N LEU A 559 -4.91 12.98 11.72
CA LEU A 559 -6.28 13.30 12.11
C LEU A 559 -7.05 13.91 10.95
N TYR A 560 -8.34 13.60 10.83
CA TYR A 560 -9.21 14.38 9.96
C TYR A 560 -9.43 15.78 10.55
N ALA A 561 -9.57 16.78 9.67
CA ALA A 561 -9.66 18.18 10.07
C ALA A 561 -10.83 18.49 11.01
N ASP A 562 -11.87 17.67 10.96
CA ASP A 562 -13.11 17.75 11.74
C ASP A 562 -13.22 16.72 12.87
N SER A 563 -12.21 15.84 13.04
CA SER A 563 -12.17 14.88 14.14
C SER A 563 -12.17 15.55 15.51
N TYR A 564 -12.76 14.87 16.49
CA TYR A 564 -12.69 15.28 17.89
C TYR A 564 -11.25 15.23 18.41
N THR A 565 -10.97 15.96 19.50
CA THR A 565 -9.62 16.06 20.07
C THR A 565 -9.02 14.72 20.54
N ASN A 566 -9.86 13.72 20.82
CA ASN A 566 -9.46 12.36 21.17
C ASN A 566 -9.13 11.48 19.93
N GLY A 567 -9.32 12.01 18.72
CA GLY A 567 -9.13 11.31 17.45
C GLY A 567 -10.40 10.68 16.89
N GLN A 568 -11.53 10.73 17.60
CA GLN A 568 -12.78 10.16 17.11
C GLN A 568 -13.26 10.90 15.86
N VAL A 569 -13.58 10.14 14.81
CA VAL A 569 -14.19 10.65 13.58
C VAL A 569 -15.67 10.96 13.81
N ILE A 570 -16.22 11.92 13.06
CA ILE A 570 -17.65 12.23 13.10
C ILE A 570 -18.41 11.05 12.49
N HIS A 571 -19.33 10.47 13.26
CA HIS A 571 -20.10 9.31 12.79
C HIS A 571 -21.04 9.71 11.63
N PRO A 572 -21.31 8.84 10.64
CA PRO A 572 -22.24 9.13 9.55
C PRO A 572 -23.63 9.61 10.01
N GLU A 573 -24.13 9.08 11.13
CA GLU A 573 -25.43 9.49 11.72
C GLU A 573 -25.42 10.92 12.27
N ASP A 574 -24.25 11.44 12.63
CA ASP A 574 -24.04 12.81 13.13
C ASP A 574 -23.65 13.80 12.01
N GLY A 575 -23.79 13.39 10.74
CA GLY A 575 -23.45 14.20 9.57
C GLY A 575 -22.19 13.73 8.83
N GLY A 576 -21.44 12.78 9.39
CA GLY A 576 -20.25 12.18 8.77
C GLY A 576 -19.07 13.15 8.59
N THR A 577 -18.02 12.65 7.93
CA THR A 577 -16.86 13.45 7.51
C THR A 577 -16.65 13.37 5.99
N GLU A 578 -16.15 14.46 5.42
CA GLU A 578 -15.70 14.52 4.02
C GLU A 578 -14.20 14.22 3.86
N ASN A 579 -13.49 14.02 4.97
CA ASN A 579 -12.07 13.74 4.99
C ASN A 579 -11.86 12.22 5.01
N VAL A 580 -10.99 11.71 4.14
CA VAL A 580 -10.64 10.29 4.16
C VAL A 580 -9.18 10.11 3.75
N LEU A 581 -8.51 9.17 4.41
CA LEU A 581 -7.14 8.78 4.09
C LEU A 581 -7.04 7.27 3.96
N GLY A 582 -6.52 6.80 2.82
CA GLY A 582 -6.08 5.43 2.61
C GLY A 582 -4.56 5.35 2.61
N LEU A 583 -3.98 4.36 3.28
CA LEU A 583 -2.55 4.09 3.31
C LEU A 583 -2.30 2.67 2.81
N ILE A 584 -1.70 2.53 1.64
CA ILE A 584 -1.41 1.23 0.99
C ILE A 584 0.11 1.05 0.95
N ALA A 585 0.64 0.36 1.95
CA ALA A 585 2.05 0.03 2.03
C ALA A 585 2.33 -1.27 1.26
N GLY A 586 3.39 -1.23 0.45
CA GLY A 586 3.93 -2.43 -0.18
C GLY A 586 4.38 -3.46 0.85
N SER A 587 5.06 -3.03 1.91
CA SER A 587 5.33 -3.86 3.08
C SER A 587 4.42 -3.51 4.24
N SER A 588 4.93 -2.73 5.20
CA SER A 588 4.29 -2.53 6.50
C SER A 588 3.89 -1.06 6.69
N VAL A 589 2.81 -0.86 7.43
CA VAL A 589 2.51 0.42 8.05
C VAL A 589 3.12 0.40 9.44
N ILE A 590 4.08 1.28 9.72
CA ILE A 590 4.91 1.22 10.92
C ILE A 590 4.73 2.49 11.75
N ILE A 591 4.34 2.34 13.03
CA ILE A 591 4.36 3.45 13.98
C ILE A 591 5.80 3.70 14.41
N ALA A 592 6.37 4.81 13.93
CA ALA A 592 7.76 5.15 14.18
C ALA A 592 8.02 5.52 15.65
N ASN A 593 9.23 5.23 16.14
CA ASN A 593 9.69 5.61 17.48
C ASN A 593 10.10 7.09 17.53
N THR A 594 9.11 8.00 17.48
CA THR A 594 9.32 9.45 17.50
C THR A 594 8.89 10.06 18.82
N ARG A 595 9.36 11.28 19.11
CA ARG A 595 9.00 12.01 20.34
C ARG A 595 7.49 12.19 20.54
N PRO A 596 6.72 12.62 19.51
CA PRO A 596 5.26 12.72 19.63
C PRO A 596 4.60 11.37 19.92
N ASN A 597 5.07 10.28 19.28
CA ASN A 597 4.55 8.93 19.48
C ASN A 597 5.01 8.27 20.80
N GLY A 598 5.42 9.05 21.81
CA GLY A 598 5.75 8.50 23.12
C GLY A 598 7.07 7.72 23.21
N ALA A 599 8.04 8.01 22.34
CA ALA A 599 9.40 7.47 22.44
C ALA A 599 9.97 7.57 23.87
N ARG A 600 10.81 6.59 24.21
CA ARG A 600 11.48 6.45 25.53
C ARG A 600 10.52 6.23 26.69
N GLY A 601 9.49 5.42 26.49
CA GLY A 601 8.52 5.09 27.53
C GLY A 601 7.72 6.30 28.01
N GLN A 602 7.15 7.08 27.07
CA GLN A 602 6.36 8.30 27.33
C GLN A 602 7.13 9.47 27.95
N ALA A 603 8.46 9.55 27.74
CA ALA A 603 9.24 10.67 28.28
C ALA A 603 8.93 12.03 27.63
N TYR A 604 8.35 12.03 26.41
CA TYR A 604 8.10 13.23 25.62
C TYR A 604 6.62 13.42 25.28
N GLY A 605 6.09 12.51 24.46
CA GLY A 605 4.67 12.41 24.16
C GLY A 605 4.08 11.14 24.77
N SER A 606 2.85 10.86 24.39
CA SER A 606 2.21 9.58 24.62
C SER A 606 1.22 9.36 23.50
N ASP A 607 0.98 8.08 23.23
CA ASP A 607 -0.11 7.66 22.35
C ASP A 607 0.14 8.07 20.89
N ILE A 608 -0.74 7.60 20.01
CA ILE A 608 -0.84 8.09 18.63
C ILE A 608 -2.29 7.96 18.19
N LYS A 609 -2.79 8.97 17.48
CA LYS A 609 -4.13 8.99 16.91
C LYS A 609 -4.07 8.87 15.39
N ILE A 610 -4.88 7.98 14.84
CA ILE A 610 -4.85 7.62 13.43
C ILE A 610 -6.29 7.58 12.89
N ASN A 611 -6.58 8.48 11.94
CA ASN A 611 -7.77 8.43 11.10
C ASN A 611 -7.37 8.00 9.68
N ALA A 612 -7.45 6.69 9.40
CA ALA A 612 -7.07 6.15 8.09
C ALA A 612 -7.54 4.70 7.88
N ALA A 613 -7.82 4.33 6.63
CA ALA A 613 -7.84 2.95 6.20
C ALA A 613 -6.41 2.48 5.88
N LEU A 614 -5.94 1.42 6.53
CA LEU A 614 -4.58 0.90 6.42
C LEU A 614 -4.58 -0.43 5.65
N MET A 615 -3.67 -0.56 4.70
CA MET A 615 -3.37 -1.80 3.99
C MET A 615 -1.86 -2.05 3.98
N ALA A 616 -1.44 -3.21 4.46
CA ALA A 616 -0.07 -3.72 4.41
C ALA A 616 -0.03 -4.97 3.50
N MET A 617 0.39 -4.79 2.25
CA MET A 617 0.25 -5.81 1.20
C MET A 617 1.07 -7.08 1.48
N TYR A 618 2.34 -6.94 1.85
CA TYR A 618 3.19 -8.09 2.19
C TYR A 618 3.63 -8.09 3.67
N GLY A 619 3.35 -7.00 4.39
CA GLY A 619 3.77 -6.78 5.77
C GLY A 619 2.62 -6.83 6.79
N GLY A 620 2.72 -5.98 7.81
CA GLY A 620 1.67 -5.81 8.81
C GLY A 620 1.58 -4.38 9.35
N PHE A 621 0.53 -4.09 10.11
CA PHE A 621 0.47 -2.85 10.90
C PHE A 621 1.23 -3.09 12.22
N ILE A 622 2.43 -2.50 12.37
CA ILE A 622 3.36 -2.80 13.48
C ILE A 622 3.85 -1.55 14.21
N SER A 623 4.26 -1.72 15.47
CA SER A 623 5.03 -0.71 16.19
C SER A 623 6.54 -0.88 15.93
N HIS A 624 7.29 0.21 15.86
CA HIS A 624 8.75 0.19 15.74
C HIS A 624 9.41 -0.15 17.09
N TYR A 625 9.39 -1.42 17.50
CA TYR A 625 9.90 -1.85 18.82
C TYR A 625 11.39 -2.20 18.87
N TRP A 626 12.07 -2.35 17.74
CA TRP A 626 13.51 -2.67 17.68
C TRP A 626 14.42 -1.46 18.00
N GLN A 627 13.89 -0.24 17.91
CA GLN A 627 14.47 0.93 18.55
C GLN A 627 13.79 1.19 19.87
N ASN A 628 14.42 0.84 20.99
CA ASN A 628 13.84 0.98 22.32
C ASN A 628 14.82 1.55 23.35
N ASN A 629 14.31 1.90 24.54
CA ASN A 629 15.09 2.51 25.63
C ASN A 629 15.38 1.54 26.81
N LEU A 630 15.35 0.23 26.57
CA LEU A 630 15.55 -0.77 27.61
C LEU A 630 17.02 -0.93 27.97
N THR A 631 17.33 -1.19 29.25
CA THR A 631 18.69 -1.54 29.70
C THR A 631 19.21 -2.90 29.19
N ALA A 632 18.31 -3.76 28.70
CA ALA A 632 18.58 -5.06 28.10
C ALA A 632 17.65 -5.23 26.89
N TYR A 633 17.97 -6.07 25.90
CA TYR A 633 17.14 -6.25 24.70
C TYR A 633 17.15 -5.02 23.76
N HIS A 634 18.26 -4.28 23.71
CA HIS A 634 18.42 -3.08 22.87
C HIS A 634 19.58 -3.21 21.89
N ASP A 635 20.50 -4.15 22.11
CA ASP A 635 21.67 -4.35 21.27
C ASP A 635 21.30 -5.29 20.11
N TRP A 636 21.93 -5.10 18.95
CA TRP A 636 21.78 -6.03 17.83
C TRP A 636 22.22 -7.43 18.24
N ASN A 637 23.25 -7.55 19.11
CA ASN A 637 23.78 -8.83 19.57
C ASN A 637 23.58 -9.11 21.07
N ASP A 638 22.32 -9.09 21.50
CA ASP A 638 21.95 -9.53 22.86
C ASP A 638 22.04 -11.06 23.06
N ASN A 639 22.60 -11.83 22.10
CA ASN A 639 22.74 -13.30 22.13
C ASN A 639 21.42 -14.05 22.43
N LEU A 640 20.32 -13.56 21.85
CA LEU A 640 19.00 -14.12 22.07
C LEU A 640 18.72 -15.25 21.07
N ALA A 641 18.00 -16.28 21.52
CA ALA A 641 17.57 -17.39 20.67
C ALA A 641 16.61 -16.96 19.54
N TYR A 642 16.13 -15.71 19.58
CA TYR A 642 15.18 -15.12 18.64
C TYR A 642 15.85 -14.29 17.53
N GLY A 643 17.18 -14.36 17.40
CA GLY A 643 17.94 -13.60 16.41
C GLY A 643 18.16 -12.14 16.80
N TYR A 644 18.40 -11.29 15.80
CA TYR A 644 18.67 -9.86 15.96
C TYR A 644 17.36 -9.06 16.09
N ILE A 645 16.98 -8.75 17.34
CA ILE A 645 15.66 -8.18 17.64
C ILE A 645 15.65 -6.66 17.77
N ALA A 646 16.82 -6.04 17.88
CA ALA A 646 17.03 -4.62 18.13
C ALA A 646 18.18 -4.11 17.24
N ASP A 647 18.30 -2.79 17.06
CA ASP A 647 19.29 -2.18 16.18
C ASP A 647 20.35 -1.33 16.89
N GLY A 648 20.39 -1.34 18.23
CA GLY A 648 21.37 -0.59 19.01
C GLY A 648 21.20 0.94 19.01
N ARG A 649 20.23 1.50 18.29
CA ARG A 649 20.08 2.96 18.10
C ARG A 649 19.07 3.62 19.03
N GLY A 650 18.19 2.86 19.67
CA GLY A 650 17.09 3.43 20.46
C GLY A 650 17.52 4.43 21.55
N GLY A 651 18.66 4.21 22.21
CA GLY A 651 19.24 5.10 23.23
C GLY A 651 20.02 6.30 22.66
N HIS A 652 20.25 6.30 21.35
CA HIS A 652 20.94 7.34 20.57
C HIS A 652 19.98 8.23 19.79
N ARG A 653 18.67 7.97 19.90
CA ARG A 653 17.62 8.78 19.29
C ARG A 653 16.79 9.49 20.35
N ASN A 654 16.16 10.59 19.95
CA ASN A 654 15.21 11.35 20.76
C ASN A 654 15.78 11.77 22.16
N TYR A 655 16.78 12.63 22.32
CA TYR A 655 17.58 13.38 21.36
C TYR A 655 18.71 12.56 20.75
N TYR A 656 19.19 13.02 19.60
CA TYR A 656 20.34 12.44 18.92
C TYR A 656 21.57 12.39 19.83
N ARG A 657 22.27 11.26 19.80
CA ARG A 657 23.60 11.07 20.40
C ARG A 657 24.44 10.30 19.42
N THR A 658 25.66 10.77 19.18
CA THR A 658 26.61 10.08 18.30
C THR A 658 27.01 8.73 18.89
N GLU A 659 27.43 7.80 18.04
CA GLU A 659 27.88 6.45 18.42
C GLU A 659 29.12 6.49 19.34
N ASN A 660 29.93 7.55 19.23
CA ASN A 660 31.06 7.81 20.13
C ASN A 660 30.65 8.10 21.57
N GLN A 661 29.36 8.34 21.83
CA GLN A 661 28.79 8.50 23.16
C GLN A 661 28.02 7.25 23.55
N ASN A 662 28.02 6.90 24.84
CA ASN A 662 27.10 5.86 25.30
C ASN A 662 25.64 6.28 25.03
N GLY A 663 24.88 5.37 24.43
CA GLY A 663 23.43 5.45 24.36
C GLY A 663 22.82 5.52 25.74
N LEU A 664 21.72 6.25 25.86
CA LEU A 664 20.98 6.34 27.10
C LEU A 664 19.93 5.23 27.09
N TYR A 665 20.17 4.16 27.86
CA TYR A 665 19.28 3.02 28.06
C TYR A 665 19.01 2.89 29.55
N ASN A 666 17.91 3.46 30.03
CA ASN A 666 17.69 3.63 31.48
C ASN A 666 16.37 3.06 31.98
N ASN A 667 15.52 2.55 31.10
CA ASN A 667 14.22 2.02 31.49
C ASN A 667 14.24 0.49 31.58
N THR A 668 13.36 -0.03 32.44
CA THR A 668 13.07 -1.46 32.53
C THR A 668 11.89 -1.88 31.65
N ASN A 669 11.22 -0.93 30.99
CA ASN A 669 10.17 -1.12 29.98
C ASN A 669 10.15 0.08 29.01
N ASP A 670 9.53 -0.04 27.84
CA ASP A 670 9.38 1.04 26.87
C ASP A 670 7.94 1.10 26.34
N LYS A 671 7.02 1.31 27.28
CA LYS A 671 5.59 1.49 26.99
C LYS A 671 5.34 2.92 26.52
N ARG A 672 4.82 3.08 25.30
CA ARG A 672 4.72 4.37 24.59
C ARG A 672 3.32 4.97 24.62
N GLY A 673 2.34 4.22 25.12
CA GLY A 673 0.95 4.65 25.27
C GLY A 673 -0.02 3.72 24.57
N VAL A 674 -1.04 4.30 23.95
CA VAL A 674 -2.15 3.63 23.26
C VAL A 674 -2.21 4.08 21.79
N VAL A 675 -2.45 3.14 20.88
CA VAL A 675 -2.80 3.45 19.50
C VAL A 675 -4.32 3.66 19.43
N HIS A 676 -4.73 4.89 19.20
CA HIS A 676 -6.11 5.28 18.97
C HIS A 676 -6.39 5.31 17.47
N LEU A 677 -6.98 4.25 16.94
CA LEU A 677 -7.29 4.14 15.52
C LEU A 677 -8.80 4.26 15.31
N TRP A 678 -9.22 5.16 14.43
CA TRP A 678 -10.54 5.13 13.79
C TRP A 678 -10.34 4.92 12.30
N GLY A 679 -10.66 3.73 11.81
CA GLY A 679 -10.31 3.36 10.44
C GLY A 679 -10.48 1.88 10.14
N SER A 680 -9.60 1.36 9.29
CA SER A 680 -9.58 -0.03 8.84
C SER A 680 -8.14 -0.56 8.92
N ILE A 681 -7.98 -1.84 9.25
CA ILE A 681 -6.68 -2.52 9.26
C ILE A 681 -6.76 -3.75 8.37
N VAL A 682 -6.01 -3.75 7.27
CA VAL A 682 -5.87 -4.87 6.33
C VAL A 682 -4.39 -5.23 6.21
N GLN A 683 -4.02 -6.48 6.41
CA GLN A 683 -2.62 -6.89 6.46
C GLN A 683 -2.38 -8.33 5.98
N GLN A 684 -1.18 -8.60 5.45
CA GLN A 684 -0.74 -9.97 5.15
C GLN A 684 -0.56 -10.77 6.44
N LYS A 685 0.14 -10.18 7.42
CA LYS A 685 0.48 -10.82 8.69
C LYS A 685 0.16 -9.92 9.85
N ARG A 686 -0.27 -10.51 10.96
CA ARG A 686 -0.63 -9.77 12.16
C ARG A 686 0.59 -9.06 12.75
N GLY A 687 0.53 -7.73 12.78
CA GLY A 687 1.58 -6.92 13.37
C GLY A 687 1.50 -6.78 14.90
N TYR A 688 2.68 -6.76 15.54
CA TYR A 688 2.79 -6.53 16.98
C TYR A 688 2.76 -5.04 17.34
N MET A 689 1.79 -4.67 18.19
CA MET A 689 1.75 -3.37 18.85
C MET A 689 2.50 -3.34 20.17
N LEU A 690 2.49 -4.44 20.94
CA LEU A 690 3.19 -4.56 22.22
C LEU A 690 3.97 -5.86 22.26
N ARG A 691 5.23 -5.79 22.67
CA ARG A 691 6.11 -6.94 22.88
C ARG A 691 6.48 -7.04 24.34
N ASN A 692 6.24 -8.19 24.96
CA ASN A 692 6.49 -8.44 26.38
C ASN A 692 6.82 -9.93 26.63
N PHE A 693 6.85 -10.32 27.91
CA PHE A 693 7.05 -11.70 28.34
C PHE A 693 5.76 -12.55 28.21
N PRO A 694 5.83 -13.80 27.69
CA PRO A 694 6.99 -14.48 27.11
C PRO A 694 7.26 -14.04 25.66
N GLY A 695 8.53 -13.81 25.35
CA GLY A 695 8.96 -13.30 24.04
C GLY A 695 10.35 -12.69 24.15
N PRO A 696 10.93 -12.20 23.05
CA PRO A 696 12.31 -11.73 23.10
C PRO A 696 12.50 -10.53 24.03
N TYR A 697 11.47 -9.71 24.20
CA TYR A 697 11.43 -8.60 25.15
C TYR A 697 10.84 -9.07 26.48
N ASN A 698 11.67 -9.70 27.32
CA ASN A 698 11.24 -10.23 28.62
C ASN A 698 11.15 -9.13 29.69
N VAL A 699 10.26 -8.17 29.45
CA VAL A 699 9.98 -7.03 30.35
C VAL A 699 8.48 -6.81 30.48
N SER A 700 8.07 -6.17 31.58
CA SER A 700 6.68 -5.81 31.84
C SER A 700 6.58 -4.30 32.12
N PRO A 701 5.61 -3.57 31.55
CA PRO A 701 4.53 -4.03 30.66
C PRO A 701 4.95 -4.42 29.23
N GLY A 702 6.13 -4.01 28.76
CA GLY A 702 6.63 -4.36 27.42
C GLY A 702 7.31 -3.21 26.67
N VAL A 703 7.46 -3.37 25.36
CA VAL A 703 7.90 -2.36 24.37
C VAL A 703 6.79 -2.15 23.34
N GLY A 704 6.35 -0.91 23.15
CA GLY A 704 5.30 -0.55 22.19
C GLY A 704 4.04 0.04 22.84
N TYR A 705 2.85 -0.29 22.34
CA TYR A 705 1.58 0.38 22.64
C TYR A 705 0.45 -0.59 22.97
N ASP A 706 -0.48 -0.16 23.83
CA ASP A 706 -1.81 -0.80 23.89
C ASP A 706 -2.62 -0.41 22.65
N LYS A 707 -3.72 -1.11 22.42
CA LYS A 707 -4.58 -0.89 21.26
C LYS A 707 -5.91 -0.30 21.73
N ASN A 708 -6.41 0.68 21.00
CA ASN A 708 -7.77 1.14 21.08
C ASN A 708 -8.27 1.40 19.66
N TYR A 709 -8.87 0.37 19.06
CA TYR A 709 -9.23 0.38 17.65
C TYR A 709 -10.74 0.48 17.49
N HIS A 710 -11.16 1.42 16.66
CA HIS A 710 -12.53 1.67 16.27
C HIS A 710 -12.64 1.67 14.75
N TYR A 711 -13.77 1.21 14.23
CA TYR A 711 -14.04 1.31 12.81
C TYR A 711 -14.49 2.71 12.43
N ASP A 712 -14.00 3.22 11.31
CA ASP A 712 -14.56 4.42 10.71
C ASP A 712 -15.73 4.05 9.81
N TRP A 713 -16.95 4.24 10.33
CA TRP A 713 -18.19 3.96 9.60
C TRP A 713 -18.37 4.79 8.33
N ASN A 714 -17.67 5.92 8.19
CA ASN A 714 -17.70 6.72 6.96
C ASN A 714 -17.09 5.95 5.78
N LEU A 715 -16.17 5.01 6.00
CA LEU A 715 -15.51 4.23 4.94
C LEU A 715 -16.48 3.40 4.09
N ARG A 716 -17.65 3.03 4.64
CA ARG A 716 -18.69 2.30 3.90
C ARG A 716 -19.33 3.13 2.79
N PHE A 717 -19.34 4.44 2.95
CA PHE A 717 -19.99 5.39 2.05
C PHE A 717 -18.98 6.21 1.26
N ASN A 718 -17.89 6.61 1.93
CA ASN A 718 -16.82 7.47 1.41
C ASN A 718 -15.46 6.76 1.59
N PRO A 719 -15.18 5.70 0.83
CA PRO A 719 -13.90 5.00 0.86
C PRO A 719 -12.76 5.90 0.36
N PRO A 720 -11.49 5.58 0.68
CA PRO A 720 -10.36 6.32 0.14
C PRO A 720 -10.33 6.24 -1.40
N PRO A 721 -9.81 7.28 -2.08
CA PRO A 721 -9.70 7.30 -3.54
C PRO A 721 -9.00 6.06 -4.10
N TYR A 722 -9.66 5.35 -5.00
CA TYR A 722 -9.18 4.10 -5.61
C TYR A 722 -8.75 3.01 -4.61
N TYR A 723 -9.23 3.02 -3.37
CA TYR A 723 -8.83 1.99 -2.40
C TYR A 723 -9.12 0.58 -2.94
N PRO A 724 -8.23 -0.42 -2.73
CA PRO A 724 -8.32 -1.70 -3.43
C PRO A 724 -9.62 -2.45 -3.20
N ASP A 725 -10.22 -2.90 -4.31
CA ASP A 725 -11.40 -3.75 -4.32
C ASP A 725 -11.03 -5.23 -4.14
N GLN A 726 -11.93 -5.99 -3.53
CA GLN A 726 -11.84 -7.45 -3.45
C GLN A 726 -12.08 -8.07 -4.84
N VAL A 727 -11.33 -9.13 -5.15
CA VAL A 727 -11.44 -9.84 -6.43
C VAL A 727 -11.59 -11.34 -6.24
N ASP A 728 -12.23 -12.00 -7.22
CA ASP A 728 -12.32 -13.46 -7.29
C ASP A 728 -11.06 -14.08 -7.93
N ILE A 729 -11.02 -15.42 -8.00
CA ILE A 729 -9.89 -16.18 -8.58
C ILE A 729 -9.61 -15.89 -10.06
N ASN A 730 -10.58 -15.32 -10.77
CA ASN A 730 -10.48 -14.92 -12.17
C ASN A 730 -10.18 -13.42 -12.30
N ASN A 731 -9.88 -12.75 -11.18
CA ASN A 731 -9.63 -11.32 -11.07
C ASN A 731 -10.85 -10.43 -11.43
N ASN A 732 -12.06 -10.95 -11.26
CA ASN A 732 -13.28 -10.15 -11.35
C ASN A 732 -13.55 -9.45 -10.02
N ILE A 733 -14.02 -8.20 -10.07
CA ILE A 733 -14.36 -7.43 -8.87
C ILE A 733 -15.55 -8.06 -8.17
N ILE A 734 -15.47 -8.22 -6.85
CA ILE A 734 -16.61 -8.67 -6.03
C ILE A 734 -17.56 -7.50 -5.85
N LEU A 735 -18.82 -7.69 -6.25
CA LEU A 735 -19.86 -6.67 -6.18
C LEU A 735 -20.85 -6.97 -5.05
N LYS A 736 -21.24 -5.93 -4.31
CA LYS A 736 -22.35 -5.96 -3.34
C LYS A 736 -23.55 -5.21 -3.90
N MET A 737 -24.76 -5.70 -3.61
CA MET A 737 -26.01 -5.04 -3.99
C MET A 737 -26.13 -3.70 -3.26
N ALA A 738 -26.40 -2.63 -4.01
CA ALA A 738 -26.63 -1.29 -3.48
C ALA A 738 -28.12 -0.92 -3.50
N SER A 739 -28.83 -1.24 -4.59
CA SER A 739 -30.28 -1.05 -4.68
C SER A 739 -30.94 -2.02 -5.65
N TYR A 740 -32.25 -2.22 -5.49
CA TYR A 740 -33.10 -3.02 -6.37
C TYR A 740 -34.46 -2.33 -6.51
N GLY A 741 -35.05 -2.37 -7.70
CA GLY A 741 -36.38 -1.82 -7.94
C GLY A 741 -37.01 -2.26 -9.26
N GLU A 742 -38.33 -2.04 -9.37
CA GLU A 742 -39.07 -2.13 -10.63
C GLU A 742 -39.11 -0.73 -11.28
N LEU A 743 -38.88 -0.65 -12.59
CA LEU A 743 -39.13 0.56 -13.36
C LEU A 743 -40.64 0.67 -13.63
N ASP A 744 -41.28 1.71 -13.09
CA ASP A 744 -42.67 2.01 -13.41
C ASP A 744 -42.81 2.39 -14.89
N ASN A 745 -43.82 1.84 -15.56
CA ASN A 745 -44.18 2.15 -16.95
C ASN A 745 -44.77 3.58 -17.14
N ASP A 746 -44.72 4.44 -16.11
CA ASP A 746 -45.32 5.78 -16.07
C ASP A 746 -44.26 6.92 -16.14
N LEU A 747 -43.34 6.84 -17.11
CA LEU A 747 -42.53 7.98 -17.56
C LEU A 747 -42.81 8.33 -19.03
#